data_AF-A0A428S7F2-F1
#
_entry.id   AF-A0A428S7F2-F1
#
_cell.length_a   1.000
_cell.length_b   1.000
_cell.length_c   1.000
_cell.angle_alpha   90.00
_cell.angle_beta   90.00
_cell.angle_gamma   90.00
#
_symmetry.space_group_name_H-M   'P 1'
#
loop_
_entity.id
_entity.type
_entity.pdbx_description
1 polymer ?
#
loop_
_entity_poly.entity_id
_entity_poly.type
_entity_poly.pdbx_seq_one_letter_code
_entity_poly.pdbx_strand_id
1 'polypeptide(L)'
;MDEPDLLLDEVDAFEDCIDADATEESNDDGIESFAGTEFVDELFAHGSDLDENGGRPLKAKNEFKIDHSSGSFRMKPENFMSRTNDPNFDAAQALEMFQRRYTMDYGRKASGSKAADPEDRYFPIFHLDMISIVGRPLQPITRRSGFFDNVTFTLRHWHSSYVGKHVTTNLPFDIRNRTFRIATAASRELWFIVMHPVHSQMDDLSGSQGQRRQRQKASRRSSALERHHAKALAEYIIGIFTDGELLGEGVEPSWGLNDRRSSSLSYDKWTTFQTLFMDNWSTFSRDHAYDRFWLDNKPAFHTYDYGANIEIEVNEELKKLPMETRLRPENEDEDEDPDSDSDTDSDSGSGSDSNSTSNVGRNRDHRSRRANYDETEASSSAGRRALDNSLADDDAGTNDGNQEHLYSGGLEHLRTELEKKYNIDNIDQISYALAADVNCIERTPNRSSDGGQNTGGAVSLLADRRKLVEHYGGLRGFTFYPLAFHPRYGNFSSPRPPRFLDDVCLVMRDNMSYRNNGAEDVLSFGYFHAYSNIKRTIRSRPEDLLPARGIATGALTLPPSEACQRAHIRARQQRLLRTLSGEQTPEQPGLSIPFAREQHRIKTAMSQNQVAFRMEQVVTIRTNKLESHRRHFFSVLQPIFQLIRFFLKEKRSYTSVLRGFKPSIFPNVLCSFARLFELTLAEMHQRFQARADKGLDLALSEAVAVLDRLGNYCFTGDSRVLMSTVLRPLFTTDSLKLGAWPYVSADMLDFRGASGKMDVVRWPRTKDEERKPILLHLASLEYHYGRVVAANCHSRVWFGQLGAETINHIGSANKFIKKIFRGFWVPQMVSFMAHQLRIQLNQGARSGRDPTEHLHRSQRFSTILEAWELSEEPFSSEQLEKLFPDESTGDAPVPLPAPSTSNKARCDFAEEIYNACLGDDETTWQAVASKNATWPSMLREAIRSTSKADVTAQEWIDGVAKQMAEAGIDWVPGCHCKRLTSRRVVLLDRIHRYKRSQKMMMLPTGPPGSLKRAAKEAELRLTAEEHTLKRSRKRRIDLGSEVPFKKVPKVVQEGFAKLEGYYTKTDLSAVRHLTLAYSCLVDCLGDPLCDLMLMLALTFAACTVTPQIGEGEAEFRPTKKKKDSDMLAAAMVTRMLWFIRSEAFPWEENDKGVLPVAKMTRKLE
;
A
#
# COMPACT_ATOMS: atom_id res chain seq x y z
N MET A 1 33.94 -27.88 -69.08
CA MET A 1 33.09 -28.97 -69.57
C MET A 1 32.27 -29.43 -68.37
N ASP A 2 31.03 -29.02 -68.15
CA ASP A 2 30.10 -28.23 -68.96
C ASP A 2 29.19 -27.41 -68.02
N GLU A 3 28.86 -26.21 -68.47
CA GLU A 3 27.78 -25.32 -68.00
C GLU A 3 26.40 -25.84 -68.51
N PRO A 4 25.20 -25.33 -68.10
CA PRO A 4 24.88 -23.89 -68.15
C PRO A 4 23.82 -23.29 -67.18
N ASP A 5 23.79 -21.95 -67.21
CA ASP A 5 22.67 -20.99 -67.14
C ASP A 5 21.89 -20.63 -65.84
N LEU A 6 22.28 -19.48 -65.27
CA LEU A 6 21.56 -18.17 -65.20
C LEU A 6 20.07 -18.03 -64.81
N LEU A 7 19.87 -17.13 -63.81
CA LEU A 7 18.84 -16.09 -63.58
C LEU A 7 17.65 -16.31 -62.60
N LEU A 8 17.73 -15.52 -61.51
CA LEU A 8 16.75 -14.63 -60.86
C LEU A 8 15.40 -15.13 -60.26
N ASP A 9 15.17 -14.60 -59.05
CA ASP A 9 13.93 -14.15 -58.39
C ASP A 9 13.20 -15.01 -57.33
N GLU A 10 12.84 -14.28 -56.27
CA GLU A 10 11.75 -14.43 -55.27
C GLU A 10 11.78 -15.61 -54.27
N VAL A 11 12.05 -15.33 -52.99
CA VAL A 11 11.07 -15.07 -51.91
C VAL A 11 10.12 -16.25 -51.69
N ASP A 12 10.47 -17.11 -50.73
CA ASP A 12 9.48 -17.68 -49.81
C ASP A 12 10.15 -18.10 -48.50
N ALA A 13 9.69 -17.45 -47.41
CA ALA A 13 10.04 -17.77 -46.05
C ALA A 13 9.09 -18.87 -45.56
N PHE A 14 9.64 -20.06 -45.27
CA PHE A 14 8.95 -21.06 -44.47
C PHE A 14 9.45 -20.99 -43.03
N GLU A 15 8.54 -20.54 -42.18
CA GLU A 15 8.54 -20.68 -40.73
C GLU A 15 8.67 -22.16 -40.35
N ASP A 16 9.61 -22.46 -39.44
CA ASP A 16 9.50 -23.65 -38.61
C ASP A 16 9.95 -23.34 -37.17
N CYS A 17 8.92 -23.18 -36.33
CA CYS A 17 8.80 -23.63 -34.95
C CYS A 17 10.07 -23.59 -34.06
N ILE A 18 10.26 -22.47 -33.38
CA ILE A 18 11.00 -22.43 -32.11
C ILE A 18 9.98 -22.41 -30.98
N ASP A 19 9.91 -23.51 -30.23
CA ASP A 19 9.20 -23.63 -28.95
C ASP A 19 9.63 -22.50 -28.00
N ALA A 20 8.69 -21.59 -27.73
CA ALA A 20 8.82 -20.51 -26.78
C ALA A 20 7.99 -20.77 -25.52
N ASP A 21 8.53 -20.28 -24.39
CA ASP A 21 7.86 -20.03 -23.11
C ASP A 21 7.65 -21.17 -22.10
N ALA A 22 8.78 -21.61 -21.55
CA ALA A 22 8.88 -21.90 -20.11
C ALA A 22 9.34 -20.64 -19.33
N THR A 23 8.58 -19.55 -19.39
CA THR A 23 8.77 -18.38 -18.54
C THR A 23 7.98 -18.55 -17.24
N GLU A 24 8.69 -18.82 -16.14
CA GLU A 24 8.15 -18.62 -14.79
C GLU A 24 7.94 -17.11 -14.56
N GLU A 25 6.80 -16.60 -15.02
CA GLU A 25 6.29 -15.28 -14.67
C GLU A 25 5.94 -15.25 -13.17
N SER A 26 6.90 -14.79 -12.39
CA SER A 26 6.71 -14.26 -11.04
C SER A 26 5.82 -13.01 -11.11
N ASN A 27 4.50 -13.23 -11.19
CA ASN A 27 3.49 -12.19 -11.11
C ASN A 27 3.42 -11.65 -9.67
N ASP A 28 4.18 -10.59 -9.44
CA ASP A 28 3.98 -9.63 -8.37
C ASP A 28 4.16 -8.24 -9.00
N ASP A 29 3.06 -7.49 -9.16
CA ASP A 29 3.01 -6.14 -9.74
C ASP A 29 3.58 -5.08 -8.75
N GLY A 30 4.66 -5.46 -8.06
CA GLY A 30 5.25 -4.83 -6.89
C GLY A 30 6.18 -3.66 -7.19
N ILE A 31 5.71 -2.66 -7.94
CA ILE A 31 6.16 -1.26 -7.76
C ILE A 31 4.97 -0.33 -7.47
N GLU A 32 3.73 -0.76 -7.74
CA GLU A 32 2.54 -0.07 -7.21
C GLU A 32 2.16 -0.52 -5.79
N SER A 33 2.81 -1.51 -5.17
CA SER A 33 2.55 -1.84 -3.75
C SER A 33 3.08 -0.80 -2.75
N PHE A 34 3.88 0.17 -3.20
CA PHE A 34 4.25 1.37 -2.43
C PHE A 34 3.44 2.62 -2.83
N ALA A 35 2.46 2.49 -3.73
CA ALA A 35 1.78 3.60 -4.38
C ALA A 35 0.56 4.12 -3.62
N GLY A 36 0.76 4.72 -2.45
CA GLY A 36 -0.16 5.74 -1.94
C GLY A 36 -0.15 6.99 -2.83
N THR A 37 -1.25 7.37 -3.47
CA THR A 37 -1.47 8.67 -4.14
C THR A 37 -1.51 9.85 -3.16
N GLU A 38 -1.49 9.60 -1.86
CA GLU A 38 -1.48 10.67 -0.84
C GLU A 38 -0.10 10.91 -0.21
N PHE A 39 0.98 10.32 -0.75
CA PHE A 39 2.35 10.57 -0.27
C PHE A 39 3.27 11.19 -1.33
N VAL A 40 2.71 11.66 -2.44
CA VAL A 40 3.51 12.00 -3.63
C VAL A 40 4.14 13.39 -3.56
N ASP A 41 3.78 14.22 -2.58
CA ASP A 41 4.37 15.56 -2.45
C ASP A 41 4.99 15.86 -1.07
N GLU A 42 5.31 14.85 -0.24
CA GLU A 42 6.00 15.09 1.06
C GLU A 42 7.36 15.81 0.85
N LEU A 43 7.99 15.59 -0.32
CA LEU A 43 9.22 16.26 -0.69
C LEU A 43 9.02 17.79 -0.78
N PHE A 44 7.91 18.31 -1.30
CA PHE A 44 7.77 19.76 -1.51
C PHE A 44 6.60 20.41 -0.75
N ALA A 45 5.80 19.63 -0.01
CA ALA A 45 4.64 20.10 0.74
C ALA A 45 4.95 20.51 2.19
N HIS A 46 6.17 20.25 2.69
CA HIS A 46 6.58 20.64 4.05
C HIS A 46 7.40 21.92 4.05
N GLY A 47 6.70 23.04 3.91
CA GLY A 47 7.12 24.37 4.35
C GLY A 47 5.96 25.01 5.12
N SER A 48 6.02 24.93 6.46
CA SER A 48 5.26 25.73 7.44
C SER A 48 3.74 25.95 7.22
N ASP A 49 2.91 25.07 7.79
CA ASP A 49 1.52 25.38 8.18
C ASP A 49 1.32 25.14 9.70
N LEU A 50 2.19 25.73 10.51
CA LEU A 50 1.96 25.92 11.95
C LEU A 50 2.49 27.30 12.33
N ASP A 51 1.70 28.32 12.06
CA ASP A 51 1.65 29.51 12.90
C ASP A 51 0.22 29.59 13.45
N GLU A 52 0.08 29.48 14.77
CA GLU A 52 -1.20 29.49 15.50
C GLU A 52 -1.91 30.85 15.50
N ASN A 53 -1.44 31.84 14.74
CA ASN A 53 -2.09 33.14 14.65
C ASN A 53 -2.59 33.38 13.23
N GLY A 54 -3.90 33.21 13.04
CA GLY A 54 -4.59 33.51 11.79
C GLY A 54 -4.23 34.90 11.26
N GLY A 55 -3.63 34.96 10.07
CA GLY A 55 -3.27 36.24 9.44
C GLY A 55 -2.42 36.14 8.18
N ARG A 56 -3.09 36.05 7.02
CA ARG A 56 -2.62 36.25 5.62
C ARG A 56 -1.85 35.09 4.93
N PRO A 57 -2.19 34.79 3.65
CA PRO A 57 -1.44 33.80 2.86
C PRO A 57 -0.03 34.31 2.55
N LEU A 58 0.98 33.59 3.03
CA LEU A 58 2.38 33.82 2.68
C LEU A 58 2.57 33.65 1.15
N LYS A 59 3.21 34.64 0.52
CA LYS A 59 3.43 34.69 -0.93
C LYS A 59 4.36 33.54 -1.37
N ALA A 60 3.78 32.52 -2.03
CA ALA A 60 4.47 31.43 -2.77
C ALA A 60 5.38 31.88 -3.95
N LYS A 61 5.86 33.15 -3.97
CA LYS A 61 6.52 33.74 -5.14
C LYS A 61 7.92 33.17 -5.43
N ASN A 62 8.58 32.47 -4.51
CA ASN A 62 9.99 32.04 -4.65
C ASN A 62 10.30 30.56 -4.33
N GLU A 63 9.34 29.71 -3.96
CA GLU A 63 9.63 28.37 -3.41
C GLU A 63 10.28 27.37 -4.39
N PHE A 64 10.10 27.54 -5.70
CA PHE A 64 10.62 26.60 -6.71
C PHE A 64 11.81 27.14 -7.52
N LYS A 65 12.42 28.23 -7.06
CA LYS A 65 13.62 28.78 -7.71
C LYS A 65 14.84 28.05 -7.20
N ILE A 66 15.77 27.76 -8.11
CA ILE A 66 17.03 27.13 -7.74
C ILE A 66 17.89 28.12 -6.97
N ASP A 67 18.23 27.73 -5.74
CA ASP A 67 19.09 28.47 -4.85
C ASP A 67 20.54 28.04 -5.10
N HIS A 68 21.29 28.91 -5.78
CA HIS A 68 22.70 28.65 -6.07
C HIS A 68 23.61 28.81 -4.83
N SER A 69 23.12 29.40 -3.74
CA SER A 69 23.88 29.47 -2.49
C SER A 69 23.86 28.15 -1.71
N SER A 70 22.89 27.27 -2.00
CA SER A 70 22.80 25.92 -1.41
C SER A 70 23.88 24.95 -1.91
N GLY A 71 24.53 25.25 -3.05
CA GLY A 71 25.57 24.42 -3.65
C GLY A 71 26.96 25.04 -3.57
N SER A 72 27.98 24.20 -3.51
CA SER A 72 29.39 24.63 -3.57
C SER A 72 29.80 25.03 -4.99
N PHE A 73 29.13 24.49 -6.00
CA PHE A 73 29.46 24.71 -7.40
C PHE A 73 28.21 25.01 -8.23
N ARG A 74 28.30 26.01 -9.11
CA ARG A 74 27.24 26.33 -10.06
C ARG A 74 27.57 25.71 -11.41
N MET A 75 26.73 24.79 -11.87
CA MET A 75 26.85 24.15 -13.17
C MET A 75 25.93 24.82 -14.18
N LYS A 76 26.46 25.20 -15.35
CA LYS A 76 25.65 25.56 -16.50
C LYS A 76 25.19 24.29 -17.21
N PRO A 77 23.95 24.19 -17.69
CA PRO A 77 23.45 22.98 -18.35
C PRO A 77 24.29 22.64 -19.59
N GLU A 78 24.73 23.63 -20.36
CA GLU A 78 25.57 23.42 -21.55
C GLU A 78 26.93 22.82 -21.17
N ASN A 79 27.54 23.30 -20.08
CA ASN A 79 28.79 22.75 -19.55
C ASN A 79 28.61 21.34 -19.01
N PHE A 80 27.46 21.04 -18.39
CA PHE A 80 27.17 19.68 -17.94
C PHE A 80 27.08 18.74 -19.14
N MET A 81 26.32 19.13 -20.16
CA MET A 81 26.18 18.35 -21.39
C MET A 81 27.50 18.15 -22.12
N SER A 82 28.29 19.21 -22.32
CA SER A 82 29.59 19.12 -22.95
C SER A 82 30.54 18.22 -22.16
N ARG A 83 30.54 18.34 -20.83
CA ARG A 83 31.38 17.52 -19.95
C ARG A 83 31.01 16.04 -20.02
N THR A 84 29.72 15.69 -19.96
CA THR A 84 29.28 14.28 -20.01
C THR A 84 29.45 13.63 -21.38
N ASN A 85 29.51 14.44 -22.45
CA ASN A 85 29.72 13.96 -23.81
C ASN A 85 31.20 13.94 -24.22
N ASP A 86 32.10 14.47 -23.37
CA ASP A 86 33.53 14.41 -23.61
C ASP A 86 33.99 12.94 -23.59
N PRO A 87 34.72 12.45 -24.61
CA PRO A 87 35.26 11.10 -24.63
C PRO A 87 36.15 10.77 -23.43
N ASN A 88 36.76 11.78 -22.80
CA ASN A 88 37.60 11.63 -21.62
C ASN A 88 36.82 11.65 -20.29
N PHE A 89 35.49 11.78 -20.36
CA PHE A 89 34.65 11.71 -19.16
C PHE A 89 34.48 10.27 -18.69
N ASP A 90 35.16 9.95 -17.59
CA ASP A 90 35.24 8.60 -17.04
C ASP A 90 34.33 8.39 -15.82
N ALA A 91 34.32 7.15 -15.32
CA ALA A 91 33.50 6.79 -14.16
C ALA A 91 33.97 7.44 -12.85
N ALA A 92 35.27 7.73 -12.69
CA ALA A 92 35.79 8.39 -11.50
C ALA A 92 35.24 9.82 -11.39
N GLN A 93 35.24 10.56 -12.50
CA GLN A 93 34.62 11.87 -12.61
C GLN A 93 33.10 11.79 -12.39
N ALA A 94 32.44 10.77 -12.93
CA ALA A 94 31.00 10.57 -12.75
C ALA A 94 30.62 10.32 -11.28
N LEU A 95 31.34 9.44 -10.57
CA LEU A 95 31.13 9.17 -9.14
C LEU A 95 31.39 10.43 -8.29
N GLU A 96 32.43 11.18 -8.63
CA GLU A 96 32.73 12.45 -7.96
C GLU A 96 31.58 13.47 -8.13
N MET A 97 30.92 13.50 -9.28
CA MET A 97 29.82 14.43 -9.53
C MET A 97 28.59 14.18 -8.65
N PHE A 98 28.31 12.92 -8.26
CA PHE A 98 27.27 12.61 -7.27
C PHE A 98 27.66 13.03 -5.85
N GLN A 99 28.95 13.11 -5.55
CA GLN A 99 29.46 13.48 -4.22
C GLN A 99 29.88 14.94 -4.07
N ARG A 100 29.61 15.77 -5.07
CA ARG A 100 29.78 17.23 -5.01
C ARG A 100 28.43 17.93 -5.05
N ARG A 101 28.29 18.99 -4.25
CA ARG A 101 27.07 19.82 -4.19
C ARG A 101 27.02 20.80 -5.34
N TYR A 102 26.61 20.33 -6.51
CA TYR A 102 26.31 21.21 -7.64
C TYR A 102 24.90 21.81 -7.53
N THR A 103 24.70 22.94 -8.22
CA THR A 103 23.39 23.51 -8.50
C THR A 103 23.26 23.72 -10.01
N MET A 104 22.17 23.27 -10.62
CA MET A 104 21.97 23.36 -12.08
C MET A 104 20.56 23.80 -12.44
N ASP A 105 20.45 24.97 -13.06
CA ASP A 105 19.18 25.55 -13.49
C ASP A 105 19.09 25.54 -15.01
N TYR A 106 18.56 24.44 -15.57
CA TYR A 106 18.33 24.33 -17.01
C TYR A 106 17.11 25.13 -17.50
N GLY A 107 16.29 25.64 -16.58
CA GLY A 107 15.12 26.46 -16.88
C GLY A 107 15.37 27.96 -16.90
N ARG A 108 16.63 28.37 -16.99
CA ARG A 108 17.03 29.77 -17.14
C ARG A 108 16.75 30.29 -18.55
N LYS A 109 16.37 31.57 -18.60
CA LYS A 109 16.29 32.32 -19.86
C LYS A 109 17.60 32.30 -20.64
N ALA A 110 18.74 32.40 -19.95
CA ALA A 110 20.06 32.36 -20.58
C ALA A 110 20.36 31.05 -21.32
N SER A 111 19.77 29.93 -20.90
CA SER A 111 19.87 28.63 -21.56
C SER A 111 18.81 28.44 -22.66
N GLY A 112 18.05 29.48 -22.98
CA GLY A 112 17.01 29.43 -24.01
C GLY A 112 15.65 28.94 -23.53
N SER A 113 15.42 28.80 -22.20
CA SER A 113 14.08 28.51 -21.68
C SER A 113 13.22 29.77 -21.64
N LYS A 114 12.05 29.75 -22.29
CA LYS A 114 11.08 30.87 -22.31
C LYS A 114 9.69 30.40 -21.89
N ALA A 115 8.86 31.33 -21.41
CA ALA A 115 7.43 31.02 -21.27
C ALA A 115 6.89 30.63 -22.65
N ALA A 116 5.96 29.68 -22.72
CA ALA A 116 5.33 29.34 -23.98
C ALA A 116 4.66 30.60 -24.55
N ASP A 117 5.08 31.00 -25.75
CA ASP A 117 4.57 32.21 -26.41
C ASP A 117 3.31 31.82 -27.19
N PRO A 118 2.15 32.42 -26.93
CA PRO A 118 0.94 32.11 -27.70
C PRO A 118 1.04 32.43 -29.20
N GLU A 119 2.00 33.28 -29.59
CA GLU A 119 2.25 33.65 -30.98
C GLU A 119 3.18 32.66 -31.70
N ASP A 120 3.77 31.69 -30.98
CA ASP A 120 4.46 30.53 -31.56
C ASP A 120 3.45 29.60 -32.28
N ARG A 121 3.95 28.76 -33.18
CA ARG A 121 3.08 27.86 -33.97
C ARG A 121 2.85 26.56 -33.20
N TYR A 122 1.64 26.40 -32.66
CA TYR A 122 1.18 25.15 -32.02
C TYR A 122 0.34 24.30 -32.98
N PHE A 123 0.60 23.00 -32.98
CA PHE A 123 -0.10 21.98 -33.78
C PHE A 123 -0.43 20.77 -32.89
N PRO A 124 -1.63 20.75 -32.28
CA PRO A 124 -2.08 19.58 -31.53
C PRO A 124 -2.45 18.43 -32.47
N ILE A 125 -2.05 17.21 -32.11
CA ILE A 125 -2.52 15.96 -32.73
C ILE A 125 -3.39 15.24 -31.70
N PHE A 126 -4.58 14.81 -32.10
CA PHE A 126 -5.59 14.30 -31.17
C PHE A 126 -5.70 12.79 -31.23
N HIS A 127 -5.86 12.17 -30.06
CA HIS A 127 -6.06 10.75 -29.95
C HIS A 127 -7.12 10.43 -28.90
N LEU A 128 -7.84 9.33 -29.10
CA LEU A 128 -8.60 8.68 -28.04
C LEU A 128 -7.72 7.62 -27.38
N ASP A 129 -7.36 7.86 -26.12
CA ASP A 129 -6.36 7.03 -25.43
C ASP A 129 -6.96 5.99 -24.48
N MET A 130 -8.20 6.21 -24.06
CA MET A 130 -8.90 5.31 -23.14
C MET A 130 -10.38 5.32 -23.45
N ILE A 131 -11.00 4.16 -23.32
CA ILE A 131 -12.45 3.99 -23.23
C ILE A 131 -12.78 3.02 -22.10
N SER A 132 -13.80 3.33 -21.33
CA SER A 132 -14.29 2.51 -20.24
C SER A 132 -15.81 2.51 -20.22
N ILE A 133 -16.38 1.32 -20.08
CA ILE A 133 -17.81 1.06 -20.06
C ILE A 133 -18.16 0.40 -18.73
N VAL A 134 -19.08 1.03 -18.01
CA VAL A 134 -19.64 0.55 -16.75
C VAL A 134 -21.05 0.07 -17.03
N GLY A 135 -21.26 -1.25 -16.97
CA GLY A 135 -22.56 -1.86 -17.16
C GLY A 135 -23.53 -1.61 -16.02
N ARG A 136 -24.82 -1.68 -16.34
CA ARG A 136 -25.86 -1.72 -15.32
C ARG A 136 -25.87 -3.08 -14.61
N PRO A 137 -26.17 -3.12 -13.30
CA PRO A 137 -26.31 -4.38 -12.60
C PRO A 137 -27.41 -5.25 -13.20
N LEU A 138 -27.16 -6.57 -13.25
CA LEU A 138 -28.10 -7.57 -13.78
C LEU A 138 -28.46 -7.41 -15.26
N GLN A 139 -27.62 -6.74 -16.05
CA GLN A 139 -27.83 -6.56 -17.49
C GLN A 139 -26.58 -6.97 -18.28
N PRO A 140 -26.72 -7.72 -19.39
CA PRO A 140 -25.64 -7.93 -20.33
C PRO A 140 -25.35 -6.64 -21.10
N ILE A 141 -24.08 -6.28 -21.32
CA ILE A 141 -23.74 -5.00 -21.98
C ILE A 141 -23.45 -5.14 -23.47
N THR A 142 -23.30 -6.37 -23.97
CA THR A 142 -23.04 -6.64 -25.39
C THR A 142 -24.30 -7.04 -26.13
N ARG A 143 -24.29 -6.91 -27.45
CA ARG A 143 -25.40 -7.33 -28.33
C ARG A 143 -24.91 -8.27 -29.43
N ARG A 144 -25.77 -9.21 -29.83
CA ARG A 144 -25.51 -10.04 -31.01
C ARG A 144 -25.55 -9.15 -32.25
N SER A 145 -24.47 -9.11 -33.01
CA SER A 145 -24.33 -8.23 -34.18
C SER A 145 -23.54 -8.85 -35.33
N GLY A 146 -23.13 -10.12 -35.19
CA GLY A 146 -22.24 -10.76 -36.16
C GLY A 146 -20.86 -10.09 -36.23
N PHE A 147 -20.47 -9.38 -35.17
CA PHE A 147 -19.17 -8.74 -35.06
C PHE A 147 -18.08 -9.80 -34.93
N PHE A 148 -17.12 -9.81 -35.87
CA PHE A 148 -16.04 -10.78 -35.91
C PHE A 148 -14.88 -10.34 -35.01
N ASP A 149 -15.00 -10.66 -33.73
CA ASP A 149 -13.94 -10.48 -32.73
C ASP A 149 -13.99 -11.64 -31.73
N ASN A 150 -12.84 -12.00 -31.18
CA ASN A 150 -12.70 -13.12 -30.27
C ASN A 150 -12.40 -12.61 -28.87
N VAL A 151 -13.09 -13.19 -27.89
CA VAL A 151 -12.90 -12.88 -26.47
C VAL A 151 -12.23 -14.08 -25.80
N THR A 152 -11.02 -13.86 -25.31
CA THR A 152 -10.26 -14.89 -24.58
C THR A 152 -10.72 -14.92 -23.13
N PHE A 153 -11.49 -15.94 -22.78
CA PHE A 153 -11.93 -16.24 -21.42
C PHE A 153 -10.84 -16.96 -20.64
N THR A 154 -10.58 -16.53 -19.40
CA THR A 154 -9.63 -17.21 -18.50
C THR A 154 -9.88 -16.90 -17.03
N LEU A 155 -9.64 -17.90 -16.16
CA LEU A 155 -9.66 -17.74 -14.70
C LEU A 155 -8.26 -17.50 -14.12
N ARG A 156 -7.22 -17.36 -14.96
CA ARG A 156 -5.83 -17.13 -14.52
C ARG A 156 -5.68 -15.83 -13.73
N HIS A 157 -6.32 -14.78 -14.24
CA HIS A 157 -6.08 -13.40 -13.83
C HIS A 157 -7.18 -12.82 -12.93
N TRP A 158 -8.04 -13.66 -12.36
CA TRP A 158 -9.22 -13.23 -11.56
C TRP A 158 -8.91 -12.17 -10.49
N HIS A 159 -7.71 -12.24 -9.90
CA HIS A 159 -7.23 -11.36 -8.83
C HIS A 159 -6.58 -10.06 -9.34
N SER A 160 -6.54 -9.84 -10.66
CA SER A 160 -6.05 -8.59 -11.24
C SER A 160 -6.83 -7.42 -10.65
N SER A 161 -6.10 -6.41 -10.20
CA SER A 161 -6.71 -5.20 -9.67
C SER A 161 -7.43 -4.44 -10.79
N TYR A 162 -8.56 -3.84 -10.45
CA TYR A 162 -9.33 -2.97 -11.33
C TYR A 162 -8.66 -1.59 -11.35
N VAL A 163 -7.55 -1.49 -12.08
CA VAL A 163 -6.66 -0.31 -12.09
C VAL A 163 -6.89 0.51 -13.36
N GLY A 164 -8.09 1.06 -13.50
CA GLY A 164 -8.29 2.24 -14.33
C GLY A 164 -8.15 3.48 -13.45
N LYS A 165 -7.02 4.20 -13.47
CA LYS A 165 -6.84 5.48 -12.74
C LYS A 165 -7.94 6.51 -13.09
N HIS A 166 -8.61 6.29 -14.21
CA HIS A 166 -9.69 7.10 -14.76
C HIS A 166 -11.10 6.51 -14.53
N VAL A 167 -11.20 5.24 -14.09
CA VAL A 167 -12.45 4.47 -14.03
C VAL A 167 -12.98 4.36 -12.61
N THR A 168 -12.10 4.23 -11.62
CA THR A 168 -12.49 4.08 -10.19
C THR A 168 -12.97 5.37 -9.55
N THR A 169 -12.59 6.53 -10.07
CA THR A 169 -12.88 7.84 -9.48
C THR A 169 -14.35 8.24 -9.56
N ASN A 170 -15.12 7.64 -10.48
CA ASN A 170 -16.49 8.04 -10.80
C ASN A 170 -17.55 7.00 -10.40
N LEU A 171 -17.16 5.87 -9.80
CA LEU A 171 -18.12 4.89 -9.27
C LEU A 171 -18.72 5.42 -7.94
N PRO A 172 -20.04 5.26 -7.71
CA PRO A 172 -20.71 5.80 -6.52
C PRO A 172 -20.45 4.97 -5.25
N PHE A 173 -19.58 3.96 -5.28
CA PHE A 173 -19.30 3.06 -4.18
C PHE A 173 -17.82 2.61 -4.14
N ASP A 174 -17.42 2.03 -3.02
CA ASP A 174 -16.08 1.48 -2.82
C ASP A 174 -15.90 0.13 -3.53
N ILE A 175 -14.84 -0.01 -4.33
CA ILE A 175 -14.58 -1.18 -5.18
C ILE A 175 -13.78 -2.31 -4.48
N ARG A 176 -13.40 -2.14 -3.21
CA ARG A 176 -12.68 -3.18 -2.46
C ARG A 176 -13.44 -4.50 -2.43
N ASN A 177 -12.71 -5.61 -2.61
CA ASN A 177 -13.24 -6.97 -2.52
C ASN A 177 -14.50 -7.19 -3.38
N ARG A 178 -14.56 -6.62 -4.59
CA ARG A 178 -15.75 -6.62 -5.45
C ARG A 178 -15.51 -6.96 -6.92
N THR A 179 -14.27 -7.12 -7.35
CA THR A 179 -13.95 -7.30 -8.78
C THR A 179 -13.47 -8.71 -9.10
N PHE A 180 -13.78 -9.17 -10.31
CA PHE A 180 -13.30 -10.45 -10.83
C PHE A 180 -12.93 -10.28 -12.30
N ARG A 181 -11.64 -10.35 -12.65
CA ARG A 181 -11.21 -10.29 -14.06
C ARG A 181 -11.53 -11.61 -14.75
N ILE A 182 -12.22 -11.55 -15.87
CA ILE A 182 -12.81 -12.73 -16.51
C ILE A 182 -12.33 -12.99 -17.94
N ALA A 183 -12.01 -11.93 -18.70
CA ALA A 183 -11.62 -12.10 -20.09
C ALA A 183 -10.75 -10.95 -20.63
N THR A 184 -10.20 -11.14 -21.81
CA THR A 184 -9.52 -10.11 -22.62
C THR A 184 -9.97 -10.28 -24.08
N ALA A 185 -10.48 -9.20 -24.70
CA ALA A 185 -10.86 -9.23 -26.12
C ALA A 185 -9.65 -9.07 -27.03
N ALA A 186 -9.75 -9.46 -28.31
CA ALA A 186 -8.67 -9.26 -29.27
C ALA A 186 -8.36 -7.77 -29.51
N SER A 187 -9.36 -6.89 -29.33
CA SER A 187 -9.20 -5.43 -29.27
C SER A 187 -8.45 -4.91 -28.04
N ARG A 188 -7.93 -5.78 -27.16
CA ARG A 188 -7.22 -5.50 -25.89
C ARG A 188 -8.11 -5.08 -24.72
N GLU A 189 -9.43 -5.03 -24.90
CA GLU A 189 -10.38 -4.72 -23.84
C GLU A 189 -10.28 -5.72 -22.68
N LEU A 190 -10.14 -5.23 -21.46
CA LEU A 190 -10.11 -6.05 -20.25
C LEU A 190 -11.50 -6.13 -19.63
N TRP A 191 -11.98 -7.36 -19.42
CA TRP A 191 -13.33 -7.61 -18.92
C TRP A 191 -13.34 -8.01 -17.45
N PHE A 192 -14.27 -7.41 -16.71
CA PHE A 192 -14.48 -7.64 -15.29
C PHE A 192 -15.95 -7.86 -14.98
N ILE A 193 -16.22 -8.73 -14.01
CA ILE A 193 -17.46 -8.72 -13.24
C ILE A 193 -17.22 -7.88 -11.99
N VAL A 194 -18.10 -6.92 -11.74
CA VAL A 194 -18.02 -6.00 -10.59
C VAL A 194 -19.30 -6.11 -9.76
N MET A 195 -19.15 -6.31 -8.46
CA MET A 195 -20.25 -6.45 -7.51
C MET A 195 -20.70 -5.08 -7.00
N HIS A 196 -21.81 -4.56 -7.56
CA HIS A 196 -22.45 -3.31 -7.18
C HIS A 196 -23.33 -3.50 -5.92
N PRO A 197 -23.20 -2.66 -4.89
CA PRO A 197 -24.05 -2.78 -3.70
C PRO A 197 -25.51 -2.42 -4.02
N VAL A 198 -26.46 -3.20 -3.49
CA VAL A 198 -27.92 -3.00 -3.67
C VAL A 198 -28.41 -1.79 -2.88
N HIS A 199 -27.89 -1.60 -1.67
CA HIS A 199 -28.14 -0.40 -0.88
C HIS A 199 -27.00 0.58 -1.16
N SER A 200 -27.34 1.76 -1.66
CA SER A 200 -26.41 2.88 -1.70
C SER A 200 -25.95 3.13 -0.26
N GLN A 201 -24.69 2.80 0.05
CA GLN A 201 -24.02 3.30 1.25
C GLN A 201 -23.82 4.81 1.11
N MET A 202 -24.91 5.58 0.99
CA MET A 202 -24.90 7.04 0.99
C MET A 202 -24.93 7.60 2.41
N ASP A 203 -25.35 6.83 3.42
CA ASP A 203 -25.56 7.32 4.79
C ASP A 203 -24.29 7.41 5.66
N ASP A 204 -23.12 7.15 5.10
CA ASP A 204 -21.86 7.17 5.84
C ASP A 204 -20.85 8.20 5.26
N LEU A 205 -21.36 9.18 4.52
CA LEU A 205 -20.59 10.29 3.93
C LEU A 205 -20.52 11.54 4.82
N SER A 206 -21.12 11.51 6.03
CA SER A 206 -21.03 12.57 7.04
C SER A 206 -19.82 12.45 7.98
N GLY A 207 -18.97 11.42 7.80
CA GLY A 207 -17.76 11.22 8.60
C GLY A 207 -16.66 12.24 8.32
N SER A 208 -16.04 12.75 9.40
CA SER A 208 -14.91 13.70 9.36
C SER A 208 -13.83 13.29 8.33
N GLN A 209 -13.13 14.29 7.75
CA GLN A 209 -12.07 14.09 6.75
C GLN A 209 -11.01 13.02 7.15
N GLY A 210 -10.83 12.74 8.44
CA GLY A 210 -9.94 11.69 8.96
C GLY A 210 -10.40 10.25 8.71
N GLN A 211 -11.70 9.96 8.74
CA GLN A 211 -12.24 8.61 8.45
C GLN A 211 -12.31 8.33 6.95
N ARG A 212 -12.60 9.34 6.13
CA ARG A 212 -12.47 9.28 4.66
C ARG A 212 -11.02 8.95 4.24
N ARG A 213 -10.03 9.55 4.92
CA ARG A 213 -8.59 9.26 4.77
C ARG A 213 -8.20 7.84 5.14
N GLN A 214 -8.77 7.25 6.20
CA GLN A 214 -8.52 5.84 6.55
C GLN A 214 -9.17 4.86 5.55
N ARG A 215 -10.39 5.15 5.06
CA ARG A 215 -11.08 4.34 4.04
C ARG A 215 -10.34 4.35 2.70
N GLN A 216 -9.81 5.50 2.25
CA GLN A 216 -8.98 5.59 1.05
C GLN A 216 -7.59 4.94 1.21
N LYS A 217 -6.99 4.97 2.40
CA LYS A 217 -5.77 4.20 2.71
C LYS A 217 -5.99 2.69 2.66
N ALA A 218 -7.17 2.22 3.07
CA ALA A 218 -7.53 0.81 3.07
C ALA A 218 -8.03 0.30 1.69
N SER A 219 -8.56 1.18 0.83
CA SER A 219 -9.01 0.94 -0.57
C SER A 219 -7.92 0.38 -1.50
N ARG A 220 -6.65 0.42 -1.09
CA ARG A 220 -5.50 -0.08 -1.85
C ARG A 220 -5.12 -1.53 -1.58
N ARG A 221 -5.84 -2.21 -0.69
CA ARG A 221 -5.85 -3.68 -0.64
C ARG A 221 -6.77 -4.15 -1.78
N SER A 222 -6.21 -4.97 -2.68
CA SER A 222 -6.84 -5.67 -3.82
C SER A 222 -8.33 -5.39 -4.04
N SER A 223 -8.71 -4.79 -5.18
CA SER A 223 -10.13 -4.66 -5.57
C SER A 223 -10.78 -6.04 -5.79
N ALA A 224 -9.96 -7.07 -6.02
CA ALA A 224 -10.44 -8.40 -6.34
C ALA A 224 -11.23 -9.00 -5.18
N LEU A 225 -12.27 -9.76 -5.51
CA LEU A 225 -13.05 -10.55 -4.56
C LEU A 225 -12.16 -11.33 -3.60
N GLU A 226 -12.67 -11.61 -2.40
CA GLU A 226 -11.98 -12.56 -1.53
C GLU A 226 -11.91 -13.93 -2.19
N ARG A 227 -10.85 -14.70 -1.92
CA ARG A 227 -10.59 -15.95 -2.65
C ARG A 227 -11.75 -16.96 -2.56
N HIS A 228 -12.48 -16.97 -1.45
CA HIS A 228 -13.63 -17.84 -1.28
C HIS A 228 -14.82 -17.40 -2.14
N HIS A 229 -15.11 -16.09 -2.21
CA HIS A 229 -16.11 -15.52 -3.13
C HIS A 229 -15.73 -15.75 -4.59
N ALA A 230 -14.48 -15.52 -4.94
CA ALA A 230 -13.96 -15.76 -6.27
C ALA A 230 -14.12 -17.23 -6.69
N LYS A 231 -13.95 -18.17 -5.77
CA LYS A 231 -14.12 -19.60 -6.03
C LYS A 231 -15.58 -19.96 -6.32
N ALA A 232 -16.51 -19.48 -5.49
CA ALA A 232 -17.95 -19.69 -5.71
C ALA A 232 -18.41 -19.07 -7.03
N LEU A 233 -17.94 -17.85 -7.35
CA LEU A 233 -18.23 -17.20 -8.62
C LEU A 233 -17.64 -17.97 -9.81
N ALA A 234 -16.43 -18.51 -9.69
CA ALA A 234 -15.81 -19.32 -10.73
C ALA A 234 -16.58 -20.63 -10.97
N GLU A 235 -17.04 -21.31 -9.92
CA GLU A 235 -17.88 -22.52 -10.02
C GLU A 235 -19.20 -22.20 -10.74
N TYR A 236 -19.84 -21.07 -10.41
CA TYR A 236 -21.01 -20.59 -11.11
C TYR A 236 -20.76 -20.29 -12.60
N ILE A 237 -19.68 -19.57 -12.91
CA ILE A 237 -19.27 -19.27 -14.29
C ILE A 237 -19.05 -20.56 -15.08
N ILE A 238 -18.33 -21.53 -14.51
CA ILE A 238 -18.08 -22.82 -15.16
C ILE A 238 -19.39 -23.57 -15.40
N GLY A 239 -20.32 -23.55 -14.44
CA GLY A 239 -21.65 -24.15 -14.56
C GLY A 239 -22.42 -23.66 -15.80
N ILE A 240 -22.29 -22.37 -16.14
CA ILE A 240 -22.91 -21.78 -17.34
C ILE A 240 -22.35 -22.36 -18.65
N PHE A 241 -21.08 -22.79 -18.68
CA PHE A 241 -20.47 -23.42 -19.86
C PHE A 241 -20.75 -24.93 -19.98
N THR A 242 -21.28 -25.55 -18.92
CA THR A 242 -21.51 -27.01 -18.87
C THR A 242 -22.92 -27.43 -19.32
N ASP A 243 -23.75 -26.47 -19.74
CA ASP A 243 -25.12 -26.70 -20.21
C ASP A 243 -25.50 -25.69 -21.31
N GLY A 244 -26.51 -26.01 -22.11
CA GLY A 244 -27.10 -25.11 -23.10
C GLY A 244 -26.22 -24.72 -24.29
N GLU A 245 -26.40 -23.50 -24.80
CA GLU A 245 -25.75 -23.00 -26.04
C GLU A 245 -24.23 -22.82 -25.94
N LEU A 246 -23.65 -22.89 -24.74
CA LEU A 246 -22.21 -22.74 -24.49
C LEU A 246 -21.50 -24.07 -24.27
N LEU A 247 -22.23 -25.19 -24.31
CA LEU A 247 -21.65 -26.51 -24.23
C LEU A 247 -20.71 -26.76 -25.42
N GLY A 248 -19.48 -27.17 -25.13
CA GLY A 248 -18.46 -27.47 -26.15
C GLY A 248 -17.52 -26.31 -26.49
N GLU A 249 -17.67 -25.14 -25.87
CA GLU A 249 -16.79 -23.96 -26.07
C GLU A 249 -15.44 -24.07 -25.31
N GLY A 250 -14.95 -25.29 -25.03
CA GLY A 250 -13.62 -25.53 -24.47
C GLY A 250 -13.42 -25.18 -22.98
N VAL A 251 -14.47 -24.83 -22.24
CA VAL A 251 -14.42 -24.63 -20.77
C VAL A 251 -14.89 -25.90 -20.07
N GLU A 252 -14.04 -26.48 -19.23
CA GLU A 252 -14.32 -27.77 -18.57
C GLU A 252 -14.67 -27.60 -17.08
N PRO A 253 -15.47 -28.52 -16.50
CA PRO A 253 -15.71 -28.59 -15.05
C PRO A 253 -14.44 -28.66 -14.18
N SER A 254 -13.32 -29.09 -14.78
CA SER A 254 -12.03 -29.25 -14.11
C SER A 254 -11.29 -27.92 -13.86
N TRP A 255 -11.74 -26.81 -14.46
CA TRP A 255 -11.10 -25.51 -14.36
C TRP A 255 -11.21 -24.93 -12.94
N GLY A 256 -10.28 -24.04 -12.60
CA GLY A 256 -10.30 -23.37 -11.30
C GLY A 256 -9.52 -22.05 -11.31
N LEU A 257 -9.51 -21.36 -10.16
CA LEU A 257 -8.77 -20.12 -10.01
C LEU A 257 -7.27 -20.30 -10.28
N ASN A 258 -6.66 -19.35 -10.99
CA ASN A 258 -5.25 -19.35 -11.40
C ASN A 258 -4.86 -20.45 -12.40
N ASP A 259 -5.82 -21.16 -12.99
CA ASP A 259 -5.56 -22.11 -14.06
C ASP A 259 -4.97 -21.37 -15.27
N ARG A 260 -3.99 -22.00 -15.96
CA ARG A 260 -3.33 -21.41 -17.13
C ARG A 260 -4.15 -21.58 -18.40
N ARG A 261 -5.16 -22.45 -18.38
CA ARG A 261 -6.05 -22.69 -19.52
C ARG A 261 -6.89 -21.45 -19.82
N SER A 262 -7.18 -21.27 -21.11
CA SER A 262 -8.00 -20.19 -21.66
C SER A 262 -8.80 -20.74 -22.83
N SER A 263 -9.98 -20.16 -23.08
CA SER A 263 -10.79 -20.48 -24.25
C SER A 263 -11.07 -19.22 -25.06
N SER A 264 -11.02 -19.33 -26.39
CA SER A 264 -11.34 -18.24 -27.31
C SER A 264 -12.79 -18.37 -27.74
N LEU A 265 -13.63 -17.45 -27.27
CA LEU A 265 -15.06 -17.40 -27.59
C LEU A 265 -15.30 -16.40 -28.73
N SER A 266 -16.22 -16.71 -29.64
CA SER A 266 -16.70 -15.69 -30.57
C SER A 266 -17.48 -14.61 -29.82
N TYR A 267 -17.58 -13.40 -30.39
CA TYR A 267 -18.31 -12.29 -29.76
C TYR A 267 -19.78 -12.61 -29.46
N ASP A 268 -20.45 -13.35 -30.35
CA ASP A 268 -21.84 -13.77 -30.13
C ASP A 268 -21.95 -14.78 -28.97
N LYS A 269 -20.99 -15.69 -28.83
CA LYS A 269 -20.92 -16.63 -27.69
C LYS A 269 -20.59 -15.90 -26.38
N TRP A 270 -19.72 -14.90 -26.43
CA TRP A 270 -19.48 -13.99 -25.29
C TRP A 270 -20.74 -13.26 -24.85
N THR A 271 -21.56 -12.81 -25.81
CA THR A 271 -22.87 -12.21 -25.51
C THR A 271 -23.83 -13.21 -24.89
N THR A 272 -23.93 -14.43 -25.43
CA THR A 272 -24.73 -15.52 -24.83
C THR A 272 -24.32 -15.81 -23.39
N PHE A 273 -23.01 -15.84 -23.11
CA PHE A 273 -22.49 -15.99 -21.75
C PHE A 273 -22.97 -14.89 -20.81
N GLN A 274 -22.86 -13.62 -21.21
CA GLN A 274 -23.32 -12.52 -20.37
C GLN A 274 -24.82 -12.61 -20.07
N THR A 275 -25.64 -12.98 -21.06
CA THR A 275 -27.08 -13.16 -20.89
C THR A 275 -27.39 -14.28 -19.91
N LEU A 276 -26.86 -15.48 -20.13
CA LEU A 276 -27.08 -16.64 -19.24
C LEU A 276 -26.56 -16.39 -17.82
N PHE A 277 -25.45 -15.66 -17.69
CA PHE A 277 -24.91 -15.23 -16.39
C PHE A 277 -25.89 -14.31 -15.66
N MET A 278 -26.52 -13.35 -16.34
CA MET A 278 -27.45 -12.44 -15.69
C MET A 278 -28.80 -13.11 -15.37
N ASP A 279 -29.32 -13.93 -16.27
CA ASP A 279 -30.60 -14.63 -16.10
C ASP A 279 -30.55 -15.62 -14.93
N ASN A 280 -29.46 -16.38 -14.81
CA ASN A 280 -29.30 -17.39 -13.76
C ASN A 280 -28.84 -16.80 -12.41
N TRP A 281 -28.53 -15.50 -12.34
CA TRP A 281 -27.96 -14.89 -11.13
C TRP A 281 -28.89 -14.98 -9.92
N SER A 282 -30.20 -14.82 -10.15
CA SER A 282 -31.20 -14.86 -9.07
C SER A 282 -31.23 -16.22 -8.36
N THR A 283 -31.09 -17.31 -9.12
CA THR A 283 -30.98 -18.67 -8.59
C THR A 283 -29.67 -18.83 -7.82
N PHE A 284 -28.55 -18.44 -8.40
CA PHE A 284 -27.24 -18.50 -7.73
C PHE A 284 -27.23 -17.73 -6.40
N SER A 285 -27.70 -16.48 -6.39
CA SER A 285 -27.76 -15.63 -5.20
C SER A 285 -28.65 -16.23 -4.11
N ARG A 286 -29.79 -16.83 -4.48
CA ARG A 286 -30.67 -17.54 -3.54
C ARG A 286 -30.00 -18.79 -2.96
N ASP A 287 -29.33 -19.59 -3.78
CA ASP A 287 -28.65 -20.80 -3.34
C ASP A 287 -27.43 -20.48 -2.45
N HIS A 288 -26.90 -19.26 -2.58
CA HIS A 288 -25.79 -18.73 -1.77
C HIS A 288 -26.24 -17.71 -0.71
N ALA A 289 -27.54 -17.66 -0.38
CA ALA A 289 -28.11 -16.68 0.55
C ALA A 289 -27.57 -16.78 2.00
N TYR A 290 -26.87 -17.86 2.33
CA TYR A 290 -26.14 -17.99 3.60
C TYR A 290 -25.00 -16.97 3.76
N ASP A 291 -24.50 -16.42 2.65
CA ASP A 291 -23.48 -15.37 2.63
C ASP A 291 -24.12 -14.08 2.13
N ARG A 292 -24.27 -13.12 3.05
CA ARG A 292 -24.91 -11.83 2.79
C ARG A 292 -24.25 -11.05 1.65
N PHE A 293 -22.97 -11.31 1.36
CA PHE A 293 -22.29 -10.67 0.24
C PHE A 293 -23.07 -10.85 -1.09
N TRP A 294 -23.68 -12.00 -1.35
CA TRP A 294 -24.41 -12.25 -2.61
C TRP A 294 -25.80 -11.65 -2.65
N LEU A 295 -26.38 -11.32 -1.50
CA LEU A 295 -27.68 -10.64 -1.37
C LEU A 295 -27.51 -9.12 -1.41
N ASP A 296 -26.44 -8.62 -0.79
CA ASP A 296 -26.15 -7.20 -0.69
C ASP A 296 -25.56 -6.62 -1.98
N ASN A 297 -25.21 -7.47 -2.95
CA ASN A 297 -24.55 -7.05 -4.18
C ASN A 297 -25.13 -7.69 -5.44
N LYS A 298 -25.12 -6.92 -6.53
CA LYS A 298 -25.53 -7.34 -7.88
C LYS A 298 -24.35 -7.25 -8.84
N PRO A 299 -24.11 -8.26 -9.69
CA PRO A 299 -23.04 -8.23 -10.65
C PRO A 299 -23.36 -7.28 -11.79
N ALA A 300 -22.33 -6.63 -12.32
CA ALA A 300 -22.34 -5.86 -13.54
C ALA A 300 -21.09 -6.20 -14.37
N PHE A 301 -21.22 -6.20 -15.69
CA PHE A 301 -20.06 -6.31 -16.57
C PHE A 301 -19.43 -4.94 -16.79
N HIS A 302 -18.12 -4.86 -16.56
CA HIS A 302 -17.32 -3.68 -16.85
C HIS A 302 -16.24 -4.04 -17.84
N THR A 303 -15.92 -3.11 -18.72
CA THR A 303 -14.80 -3.27 -19.65
C THR A 303 -14.06 -1.95 -19.82
N TYR A 304 -12.77 -2.01 -20.07
CA TYR A 304 -11.99 -0.85 -20.47
C TYR A 304 -10.83 -1.24 -21.39
N ASP A 305 -10.50 -0.32 -22.29
CA ASP A 305 -9.30 -0.35 -23.12
C ASP A 305 -8.46 0.91 -22.81
N TYR A 306 -7.15 0.72 -22.62
CA TYR A 306 -6.22 1.78 -22.27
C TYR A 306 -4.99 1.74 -23.17
N GLY A 307 -4.60 2.91 -23.68
CA GLY A 307 -3.45 3.08 -24.55
C GLY A 307 -3.73 2.71 -26.00
N ALA A 308 -4.99 2.71 -26.43
CA ALA A 308 -5.34 2.43 -27.81
C ALA A 308 -4.77 3.48 -28.78
N ASN A 309 -4.70 4.73 -28.30
CA ASN A 309 -4.18 5.89 -29.01
C ASN A 309 -4.74 6.01 -30.44
N ILE A 310 -6.07 5.84 -30.57
CA ILE A 310 -6.78 5.96 -31.84
C ILE A 310 -6.68 7.40 -32.31
N GLU A 311 -6.06 7.64 -33.47
CA GLU A 311 -5.92 9.00 -34.01
C GLU A 311 -7.28 9.58 -34.41
N ILE A 312 -7.50 10.85 -34.07
CA ILE A 312 -8.69 11.61 -34.44
C ILE A 312 -8.28 12.64 -35.50
N GLU A 313 -8.75 12.42 -36.72
CA GLU A 313 -8.51 13.32 -37.84
C GLU A 313 -9.27 14.64 -37.68
N VAL A 314 -8.57 15.76 -37.85
CA VAL A 314 -9.16 17.11 -37.75
C VAL A 314 -9.55 17.59 -39.15
N ASN A 315 -10.82 17.45 -39.49
CA ASN A 315 -11.38 17.95 -40.76
C ASN A 315 -11.54 19.49 -40.77
N GLU A 316 -11.85 20.06 -41.94
CA GLU A 316 -11.98 21.53 -42.10
C GLU A 316 -13.17 22.12 -41.33
N GLU A 317 -14.20 21.33 -41.07
CA GLU A 317 -15.39 21.76 -40.32
C GLU A 317 -15.07 21.87 -38.82
N LEU A 318 -14.32 20.91 -38.25
CA LEU A 318 -13.79 20.99 -36.89
C LEU A 318 -12.86 22.19 -36.69
N LYS A 319 -12.06 22.53 -37.71
CA LYS A 319 -11.23 23.74 -37.69
C LYS A 319 -12.06 25.02 -37.69
N LYS A 320 -13.30 24.99 -38.18
CA LYS A 320 -14.21 26.14 -38.26
C LYS A 320 -15.30 26.11 -37.18
N LEU A 321 -15.34 25.07 -36.35
CA LEU A 321 -16.35 24.88 -35.31
C LEU A 321 -16.39 26.11 -34.39
N PRO A 322 -17.57 26.74 -34.22
CA PRO A 322 -17.73 27.87 -33.29
C PRO A 322 -17.61 27.40 -31.84
N MET A 323 -17.33 28.35 -30.95
CA MET A 323 -17.41 28.12 -29.51
C MET A 323 -18.84 27.79 -29.12
N GLU A 324 -19.03 26.73 -28.35
CA GLU A 324 -20.34 26.44 -27.77
C GLU A 324 -20.75 27.54 -26.78
N THR A 325 -21.99 28.00 -26.86
CA THR A 325 -22.61 29.00 -25.97
C THR A 325 -23.66 28.34 -25.11
N ARG A 326 -23.96 28.91 -23.93
CA ARG A 326 -25.03 28.41 -23.05
C ARG A 326 -26.38 28.47 -23.76
N LEU A 327 -27.15 27.39 -23.64
CA LEU A 327 -28.48 27.27 -24.23
C LEU A 327 -29.60 27.89 -23.37
N ARG A 328 -29.37 28.06 -22.06
CA ARG A 328 -30.37 28.64 -21.14
C ARG A 328 -30.39 30.18 -21.28
N PRO A 329 -31.56 30.83 -21.47
CA PRO A 329 -31.67 32.29 -21.43
C PRO A 329 -31.47 32.82 -20.00
N GLU A 330 -30.79 33.96 -19.86
CA GLU A 330 -30.36 34.56 -18.57
C GLU A 330 -31.52 35.09 -17.68
N ASN A 331 -32.79 34.85 -18.01
CA ASN A 331 -33.95 35.56 -17.43
C ASN A 331 -34.82 34.75 -16.44
N GLU A 332 -34.29 33.70 -15.79
CA GLU A 332 -35.07 32.93 -14.80
C GLU A 332 -34.58 33.12 -13.35
N ASP A 333 -33.69 34.08 -13.08
CA ASP A 333 -33.20 34.40 -11.72
C ASP A 333 -33.70 35.77 -11.20
N GLU A 334 -34.68 36.41 -11.85
CA GLU A 334 -35.35 37.62 -11.36
C GLU A 334 -36.80 37.33 -10.92
N ASP A 335 -36.97 36.49 -9.91
CA ASP A 335 -38.15 36.56 -9.05
C ASP A 335 -37.85 37.59 -7.93
N GLU A 336 -37.81 38.88 -8.29
CA GLU A 336 -38.09 39.94 -7.32
C GLU A 336 -39.59 39.89 -7.03
N ASP A 337 -39.97 39.32 -5.88
CA ASP A 337 -41.32 39.46 -5.32
C ASP A 337 -41.64 40.95 -5.10
N PRO A 338 -42.64 41.54 -5.79
CA PRO A 338 -43.22 42.80 -5.38
C PRO A 338 -44.35 42.54 -4.37
N ASP A 339 -44.43 43.39 -3.36
CA ASP A 339 -45.55 43.56 -2.42
C ASP A 339 -45.48 42.78 -1.10
N SER A 340 -44.91 43.43 -0.08
CA SER A 340 -45.49 43.40 1.27
C SER A 340 -45.16 44.70 2.01
N ASP A 341 -45.99 45.72 1.82
CA ASP A 341 -45.98 46.96 2.58
C ASP A 341 -46.49 46.76 4.03
N SER A 342 -45.92 47.58 4.92
CA SER A 342 -46.42 48.09 6.23
C SER A 342 -46.73 47.06 7.34
N ASP A 343 -46.19 47.16 8.55
CA ASP A 343 -46.34 48.30 9.45
C ASP A 343 -45.23 48.44 10.51
N THR A 344 -45.09 49.69 10.92
CA THR A 344 -44.37 50.29 12.05
C THR A 344 -44.42 49.54 13.38
N ASP A 345 -43.31 49.59 14.13
CA ASP A 345 -43.36 50.20 15.47
C ASP A 345 -41.98 50.70 15.95
N SER A 346 -42.05 51.84 16.62
CA SER A 346 -40.94 52.66 17.09
C SER A 346 -40.62 52.30 18.55
N ASP A 347 -39.34 52.26 18.95
CA ASP A 347 -38.92 52.95 20.19
C ASP A 347 -37.39 53.12 20.32
N SER A 348 -36.98 54.39 20.18
CA SER A 348 -36.13 55.19 21.06
C SER A 348 -34.91 54.60 21.83
N GLY A 349 -33.74 55.24 21.63
CA GLY A 349 -32.66 55.27 22.64
C GLY A 349 -31.27 55.77 22.21
N SER A 350 -31.08 57.11 22.14
CA SER A 350 -29.91 57.91 22.60
C SER A 350 -28.50 57.27 22.63
N GLY A 351 -27.39 57.85 22.11
CA GLY A 351 -27.08 59.22 21.70
C GLY A 351 -25.58 59.40 21.38
N SER A 352 -25.26 60.57 20.78
CA SER A 352 -23.99 61.33 20.60
C SER A 352 -22.66 60.59 20.32
N ASP A 353 -21.74 61.01 19.43
CA ASP A 353 -21.16 62.34 19.28
C ASP A 353 -20.70 62.65 17.84
N SER A 354 -20.87 63.93 17.52
CA SER A 354 -20.29 64.71 16.44
C SER A 354 -18.75 64.81 16.50
N ASN A 355 -18.08 64.76 15.34
CA ASN A 355 -17.04 65.75 15.07
C ASN A 355 -16.87 66.05 13.58
N SER A 356 -17.19 67.29 13.22
CA SER A 356 -16.99 67.90 11.92
C SER A 356 -15.69 68.68 11.94
N THR A 357 -14.84 68.55 10.91
CA THR A 357 -13.94 69.64 10.50
C THR A 357 -13.84 69.70 8.98
N SER A 358 -14.45 70.74 8.43
CA SER A 358 -14.30 71.30 7.09
C SER A 358 -13.02 72.14 6.97
N ASN A 359 -12.35 72.10 5.81
CA ASN A 359 -11.96 73.27 5.01
C ASN A 359 -11.15 72.82 3.77
N VAL A 360 -11.68 72.96 2.55
CA VAL A 360 -11.73 74.14 1.66
C VAL A 360 -10.50 74.29 0.77
N GLY A 361 -10.75 74.16 -0.54
CA GLY A 361 -10.24 75.07 -1.57
C GLY A 361 -9.14 74.52 -2.49
N ARG A 362 -9.47 74.20 -3.76
CA ARG A 362 -9.54 75.18 -4.86
C ARG A 362 -9.88 74.52 -6.19
N ASN A 363 -10.44 75.38 -7.03
CA ASN A 363 -11.21 75.17 -8.24
C ASN A 363 -10.34 75.36 -9.50
N ARG A 364 -10.91 75.06 -10.68
CA ARG A 364 -10.53 75.47 -12.07
C ARG A 364 -9.51 74.57 -12.81
N ASP A 365 -9.62 74.27 -14.12
CA ASP A 365 -10.47 74.78 -15.21
C ASP A 365 -10.54 73.79 -16.40
N HIS A 366 -11.66 73.87 -17.12
CA HIS A 366 -11.90 73.67 -18.56
C HIS A 366 -10.79 73.15 -19.52
N ARG A 367 -11.14 72.13 -20.33
CA ARG A 367 -11.43 72.35 -21.77
C ARG A 367 -12.14 71.16 -22.43
N SER A 368 -13.06 71.52 -23.30
CA SER A 368 -14.09 70.72 -23.96
C SER A 368 -13.83 70.72 -25.47
N ARG A 369 -14.35 69.69 -26.16
CA ARG A 369 -14.82 69.69 -27.57
C ARG A 369 -13.75 69.86 -28.68
N ARG A 370 -13.93 69.44 -29.94
CA ARG A 370 -14.88 68.66 -30.79
C ARG A 370 -14.58 69.19 -32.20
N ALA A 371 -14.63 68.35 -33.25
CA ALA A 371 -15.03 68.68 -34.63
C ALA A 371 -14.44 67.65 -35.59
N ASN A 372 -15.03 67.29 -36.73
CA ASN A 372 -16.36 67.42 -37.38
C ASN A 372 -16.21 66.60 -38.68
N TYR A 373 -17.26 65.98 -39.21
CA TYR A 373 -17.96 66.31 -40.49
C TYR A 373 -18.40 64.93 -41.06
N ASP A 374 -19.52 64.71 -41.74
CA ASP A 374 -20.64 65.53 -42.21
C ASP A 374 -21.81 64.58 -42.52
N GLU A 375 -23.02 65.13 -42.54
CA GLU A 375 -24.29 64.45 -42.87
C GLU A 375 -24.51 64.39 -44.40
N THR A 376 -25.37 63.47 -44.88
CA THR A 376 -26.41 63.84 -45.85
C THR A 376 -27.56 62.84 -45.88
N GLU A 377 -28.76 63.39 -45.82
CA GLU A 377 -30.08 62.77 -45.74
C GLU A 377 -30.59 62.18 -47.07
N ALA A 378 -31.58 61.28 -46.99
CA ALA A 378 -32.83 61.43 -47.75
C ALA A 378 -33.94 60.50 -47.21
N SER A 379 -35.06 61.11 -46.85
CA SER A 379 -36.30 60.55 -46.30
C SER A 379 -37.38 60.31 -47.36
N SER A 380 -38.25 59.30 -47.18
CA SER A 380 -39.70 59.34 -47.51
C SER A 380 -40.40 58.12 -46.89
N SER A 381 -41.15 58.29 -45.79
CA SER A 381 -42.63 58.38 -45.69
C SER A 381 -43.38 57.07 -46.05
N ALA A 382 -43.87 56.29 -45.09
CA ALA A 382 -45.14 56.45 -44.32
C ALA A 382 -46.31 55.60 -44.89
N GLY A 383 -46.90 54.75 -44.04
CA GLY A 383 -48.15 54.01 -44.30
C GLY A 383 -48.28 52.65 -43.58
N ARG A 384 -48.38 52.62 -42.25
CA ARG A 384 -49.57 52.22 -41.44
C ARG A 384 -50.17 50.81 -41.68
N ARG A 385 -49.90 49.93 -40.69
CA ARG A 385 -50.79 49.02 -39.91
C ARG A 385 -51.84 48.18 -40.65
N ALA A 386 -51.80 46.85 -40.45
CA ALA A 386 -52.48 46.12 -39.37
C ALA A 386 -52.42 44.59 -39.60
N LEU A 387 -52.18 43.82 -38.50
CA LEU A 387 -52.86 42.56 -38.08
C LEU A 387 -53.14 41.51 -39.18
N ASP A 388 -52.79 40.22 -39.11
CA ASP A 388 -52.74 39.27 -38.00
C ASP A 388 -52.47 37.88 -38.63
N ASN A 389 -51.98 36.93 -37.81
CA ASN A 389 -52.06 35.48 -37.96
C ASN A 389 -51.30 34.74 -39.08
N SER A 390 -50.18 34.12 -38.71
CA SER A 390 -50.12 32.65 -38.64
C SER A 390 -48.90 32.18 -37.85
N LEU A 391 -49.19 31.60 -36.69
CA LEU A 391 -48.31 30.74 -35.90
C LEU A 391 -47.73 29.60 -36.78
N ALA A 392 -46.42 29.50 -36.82
CA ALA A 392 -45.65 28.27 -36.97
C ALA A 392 -44.54 28.42 -35.91
N ASP A 393 -44.70 27.81 -34.73
CA ASP A 393 -44.15 26.47 -34.43
C ASP A 393 -42.76 26.28 -35.07
N ASP A 394 -41.80 27.12 -34.65
CA ASP A 394 -40.38 26.75 -34.68
C ASP A 394 -40.14 25.78 -33.52
N ASP A 395 -40.48 24.53 -33.80
CA ASP A 395 -40.12 23.34 -33.04
C ASP A 395 -38.61 23.37 -32.74
N ALA A 396 -38.26 23.40 -31.45
CA ALA A 396 -36.91 23.25 -30.93
C ALA A 396 -36.43 21.79 -31.05
N GLY A 397 -36.66 21.17 -32.22
CA GLY A 397 -36.39 19.78 -32.54
C GLY A 397 -35.05 19.60 -33.25
N THR A 398 -34.14 18.89 -32.60
CA THR A 398 -33.00 18.16 -33.20
C THR A 398 -31.90 18.95 -33.92
N ASN A 399 -30.98 19.57 -33.16
CA ASN A 399 -29.66 19.97 -33.68
C ASN A 399 -28.62 18.82 -33.70
N ASP A 400 -29.01 17.57 -33.35
CA ASP A 400 -28.10 16.41 -33.31
C ASP A 400 -27.74 15.90 -34.73
N GLY A 401 -28.65 16.01 -35.71
CA GLY A 401 -28.39 15.59 -37.10
C GLY A 401 -27.43 16.51 -37.86
N ASN A 402 -27.26 17.76 -37.42
CA ASN A 402 -26.41 18.75 -38.09
C ASN A 402 -24.91 18.61 -37.78
N GLN A 403 -24.48 17.66 -36.94
CA GLN A 403 -23.07 17.49 -36.56
C GLN A 403 -22.47 16.14 -36.98
N GLU A 404 -23.21 15.30 -37.71
CA GLU A 404 -22.71 14.01 -38.22
C GLU A 404 -21.48 14.15 -39.11
N HIS A 405 -21.38 15.23 -39.88
CA HIS A 405 -20.21 15.52 -40.73
C HIS A 405 -18.90 15.74 -39.95
N LEU A 406 -18.97 16.01 -38.63
CA LEU A 406 -17.79 16.18 -37.78
C LEU A 406 -17.08 14.85 -37.46
N TYR A 407 -17.77 13.72 -37.66
CA TYR A 407 -17.18 12.40 -37.48
C TYR A 407 -16.41 12.01 -38.75
N SER A 408 -15.10 11.84 -38.62
CA SER A 408 -14.24 11.37 -39.72
C SER A 408 -13.16 10.42 -39.22
N GLY A 409 -12.66 9.57 -40.13
CA GLY A 409 -11.54 8.66 -39.89
C GLY A 409 -11.79 7.69 -38.73
N GLY A 410 -10.80 7.59 -37.83
CA GLY A 410 -10.82 6.64 -36.71
C GLY A 410 -11.97 6.82 -35.71
N LEU A 411 -12.49 8.04 -35.53
CA LEU A 411 -13.58 8.30 -34.59
C LEU A 411 -14.93 7.77 -35.10
N GLU A 412 -15.17 7.85 -36.41
CA GLU A 412 -16.37 7.31 -37.06
C GLU A 412 -16.37 5.77 -37.06
N HIS A 413 -15.20 5.19 -37.33
CA HIS A 413 -15.00 3.75 -37.21
C HIS A 413 -15.28 3.27 -35.77
N LEU A 414 -14.70 3.95 -34.77
CA LEU A 414 -14.93 3.64 -33.37
C LEU A 414 -16.42 3.75 -32.99
N ARG A 415 -17.11 4.81 -33.40
CA ARG A 415 -18.57 4.96 -33.17
C ARG A 415 -19.32 3.74 -33.69
N THR A 416 -19.06 3.38 -34.94
CA THR A 416 -19.70 2.22 -35.61
C THR A 416 -19.39 0.90 -34.90
N GLU A 417 -18.15 0.70 -34.46
CA GLU A 417 -17.75 -0.49 -33.70
C GLU A 417 -18.44 -0.54 -32.33
N LEU A 418 -18.44 0.56 -31.58
CA LEU A 418 -19.09 0.64 -30.27
C LEU A 418 -20.58 0.39 -30.36
N GLU A 419 -21.23 0.98 -31.36
CA GLU A 419 -22.61 0.67 -31.68
C GLU A 419 -22.73 -0.83 -31.92
N LYS A 420 -22.04 -1.42 -32.90
CA LYS A 420 -22.16 -2.87 -33.19
C LYS A 420 -21.93 -3.76 -31.96
N LYS A 421 -20.94 -3.46 -31.13
CA LYS A 421 -20.55 -4.27 -29.96
C LYS A 421 -21.54 -4.17 -28.79
N TYR A 422 -21.95 -2.95 -28.43
CA TYR A 422 -22.54 -2.68 -27.12
C TYR A 422 -24.02 -2.27 -27.18
N ASN A 423 -24.78 -2.72 -26.19
CA ASN A 423 -26.13 -2.22 -25.94
C ASN A 423 -26.07 -1.05 -24.94
N ILE A 424 -26.19 0.18 -25.45
CA ILE A 424 -26.08 1.40 -24.65
C ILE A 424 -27.18 1.54 -23.58
N ASP A 425 -28.35 0.94 -23.77
CA ASP A 425 -29.41 0.92 -22.76
C ASP A 425 -29.03 0.14 -21.50
N ASN A 426 -28.15 -0.84 -21.65
CA ASN A 426 -27.64 -1.69 -20.57
C ASN A 426 -26.37 -1.12 -19.93
N ILE A 427 -25.92 0.05 -20.37
CA ILE A 427 -24.75 0.74 -19.85
C ILE A 427 -25.22 1.86 -18.91
N ASP A 428 -24.50 2.02 -17.80
CA ASP A 428 -24.76 3.06 -16.80
C ASP A 428 -23.92 4.31 -17.07
N GLN A 429 -22.66 4.09 -17.44
CA GLN A 429 -21.69 5.15 -17.68
C GLN A 429 -20.65 4.74 -18.74
N ILE A 430 -20.28 5.69 -19.58
CA ILE A 430 -19.14 5.58 -20.50
C ILE A 430 -18.14 6.69 -20.16
N SER A 431 -16.86 6.35 -20.11
CA SER A 431 -15.78 7.31 -19.89
C SER A 431 -14.72 7.13 -20.96
N TYR A 432 -14.13 8.23 -21.44
CA TYR A 432 -13.04 8.19 -22.40
C TYR A 432 -12.06 9.34 -22.19
N ALA A 433 -10.83 9.19 -22.68
CA ALA A 433 -9.79 10.23 -22.55
C ALA A 433 -9.42 10.81 -23.91
N LEU A 434 -9.65 12.11 -24.09
CA LEU A 434 -9.08 12.86 -25.20
C LEU A 434 -7.65 13.24 -24.85
N ALA A 435 -6.70 12.82 -25.68
CA ALA A 435 -5.31 13.21 -25.60
C ALA A 435 -4.96 14.21 -26.72
N ALA A 436 -4.41 15.36 -26.34
CA ALA A 436 -3.88 16.37 -27.26
C ALA A 436 -2.35 16.41 -27.16
N ASP A 437 -1.67 15.92 -28.20
CA ASP A 437 -0.22 15.97 -28.34
C ASP A 437 0.19 17.33 -28.93
N VAL A 438 0.51 18.29 -28.06
CA VAL A 438 0.82 19.68 -28.45
C VAL A 438 2.25 19.78 -28.96
N ASN A 439 2.42 19.93 -30.28
CA ASN A 439 3.69 20.28 -30.89
C ASN A 439 3.86 21.80 -30.97
N CYS A 440 5.10 22.29 -30.87
CA CYS A 440 5.41 23.72 -30.93
C CYS A 440 6.63 23.99 -31.81
N ILE A 441 6.51 24.95 -32.71
CA ILE A 441 7.59 25.50 -33.54
C ILE A 441 7.72 26.98 -33.22
N GLU A 442 8.93 27.40 -32.86
CA GLU A 442 9.21 28.81 -32.56
C GLU A 442 9.00 29.67 -33.81
N ARG A 443 8.28 30.78 -33.66
CA ARG A 443 8.08 31.74 -34.74
C ARG A 443 9.36 32.58 -34.90
N THR A 444 10.04 32.42 -36.04
CA THR A 444 11.12 33.34 -36.42
C THR A 444 10.51 34.66 -36.93
N PRO A 445 10.83 35.81 -36.32
CA PRO A 445 10.40 37.09 -36.88
C PRO A 445 11.11 37.32 -38.22
N ASN A 446 10.33 37.46 -39.29
CA ASN A 446 10.71 37.68 -40.69
C ASN A 446 12.10 38.32 -40.90
N ARG A 447 13.05 37.56 -41.46
CA ARG A 447 13.94 38.14 -42.47
C ARG A 447 13.15 38.17 -43.77
N SER A 448 12.90 39.37 -44.26
CA SER A 448 12.26 39.64 -45.53
C SER A 448 12.99 38.96 -46.70
N SER A 449 12.20 38.59 -47.71
CA SER A 449 12.53 38.20 -49.09
C SER A 449 13.11 36.80 -49.35
N ASP A 450 12.45 36.15 -50.32
CA ASP A 450 12.73 34.93 -51.08
C ASP A 450 12.56 33.55 -50.40
N GLY A 451 11.41 32.94 -50.67
CA GLY A 451 11.32 31.60 -51.28
C GLY A 451 11.85 30.37 -50.53
N GLY A 452 12.38 30.53 -49.31
CA GLY A 452 12.95 29.45 -48.52
C GLY A 452 11.98 28.92 -47.45
N GLN A 453 11.89 27.58 -47.34
CA GLN A 453 11.11 26.84 -46.35
C GLN A 453 11.19 27.45 -44.93
N ASN A 454 10.05 27.48 -44.23
CA ASN A 454 9.92 27.91 -42.82
C ASN A 454 10.91 27.14 -41.89
N THR A 455 12.06 27.73 -41.59
CA THR A 455 13.12 27.16 -40.71
C THR A 455 12.94 27.53 -39.23
N GLY A 456 11.71 27.42 -38.70
CA GLY A 456 11.47 27.55 -37.25
C GLY A 456 11.98 26.33 -36.49
N GLY A 457 12.70 26.52 -35.38
CA GLY A 457 13.19 25.41 -34.55
C GLY A 457 12.08 24.76 -33.74
N ALA A 458 12.07 23.42 -33.64
CA ALA A 458 11.17 22.70 -32.75
C ALA A 458 11.43 23.09 -31.28
N VAL A 459 10.36 23.20 -30.49
CA VAL A 459 10.42 23.57 -29.06
C VAL A 459 9.88 22.42 -28.23
N SER A 460 10.63 22.00 -27.21
CA SER A 460 10.18 21.03 -26.23
C SER A 460 9.46 21.74 -25.08
N LEU A 461 8.28 21.26 -24.71
CA LEU A 461 7.44 21.89 -23.68
C LEU A 461 7.44 21.07 -22.38
N LEU A 462 7.38 21.75 -21.24
CA LEU A 462 7.11 21.18 -19.92
C LEU A 462 6.13 22.07 -19.14
N ALA A 463 5.43 21.49 -18.18
CA ALA A 463 4.58 22.28 -17.29
C ALA A 463 5.41 23.08 -16.27
N ASP A 464 4.97 24.30 -15.96
CA ASP A 464 5.53 25.16 -14.93
C ASP A 464 4.73 25.00 -13.63
N ARG A 465 5.32 24.34 -12.63
CA ARG A 465 4.70 24.08 -11.32
C ARG A 465 4.14 25.34 -10.66
N ARG A 466 4.83 26.48 -10.79
CA ARG A 466 4.37 27.73 -10.19
C ARG A 466 3.06 28.19 -10.82
N LYS A 467 2.93 28.04 -12.14
CA LYS A 467 1.71 28.35 -12.86
C LYS A 467 0.59 27.38 -12.52
N LEU A 468 0.92 26.10 -12.33
CA LEU A 468 -0.06 25.12 -11.86
C LEU A 468 -0.62 25.47 -10.46
N VAL A 469 0.21 25.94 -9.52
CA VAL A 469 -0.28 26.39 -8.21
C VAL A 469 -1.30 27.53 -8.35
N GLU A 470 -1.06 28.49 -9.24
CA GLU A 470 -2.00 29.57 -9.56
C GLU A 470 -3.33 29.02 -10.13
N HIS A 471 -3.27 28.01 -11.00
CA HIS A 471 -4.44 27.36 -11.60
C HIS A 471 -5.20 26.43 -10.64
N TYR A 472 -4.55 25.76 -9.70
CA TYR A 472 -5.20 24.82 -8.79
C TYR A 472 -5.56 25.41 -7.42
N GLY A 473 -5.13 26.66 -7.15
CA GLY A 473 -5.38 27.32 -5.87
C GLY A 473 -4.53 26.77 -4.72
N GLY A 474 -3.46 26.03 -5.01
CA GLY A 474 -2.57 25.42 -4.02
C GLY A 474 -1.85 24.17 -4.52
N LEU A 475 -0.90 23.67 -3.71
CA LEU A 475 -0.08 22.49 -4.04
C LEU A 475 -0.85 21.16 -3.92
N ARG A 476 -1.96 21.13 -3.17
CA ARG A 476 -2.75 19.89 -2.96
C ARG A 476 -3.71 19.57 -4.11
N GLY A 477 -3.87 20.47 -5.08
CA GLY A 477 -4.82 20.29 -6.18
C GLY A 477 -4.30 19.41 -7.32
N PHE A 478 -3.01 19.08 -7.35
CA PHE A 478 -2.37 18.27 -8.39
C PHE A 478 -1.14 17.54 -7.83
N THR A 479 -0.73 16.48 -8.51
CA THR A 479 0.54 15.79 -8.28
C THR A 479 1.54 16.21 -9.33
N PHE A 480 2.73 16.63 -8.91
CA PHE A 480 3.80 17.09 -9.80
C PHE A 480 4.93 16.07 -9.91
N TYR A 481 5.44 15.87 -11.13
CA TYR A 481 6.52 14.95 -11.43
C TYR A 481 7.69 15.71 -12.08
N PRO A 482 8.68 16.16 -11.29
CA PRO A 482 9.83 16.90 -11.82
C PRO A 482 10.66 16.02 -12.76
N LEU A 483 11.16 16.60 -13.85
CA LEU A 483 12.04 15.90 -14.78
C LEU A 483 13.47 16.42 -14.67
N ALA A 484 14.46 15.53 -14.88
CA ALA A 484 15.88 15.87 -14.77
C ALA A 484 16.21 16.65 -13.48
N PHE A 485 15.54 16.26 -12.38
CA PHE A 485 15.66 16.83 -11.04
C PHE A 485 15.21 18.29 -10.87
N HIS A 486 14.58 18.93 -11.86
CA HIS A 486 14.19 20.33 -11.72
C HIS A 486 12.90 20.50 -10.90
N PRO A 487 12.91 21.22 -9.76
CA PRO A 487 11.76 21.28 -8.85
C PRO A 487 10.54 22.01 -9.44
N ARG A 488 10.74 22.84 -10.46
CA ARG A 488 9.71 23.65 -11.12
C ARG A 488 9.13 23.09 -12.43
N TYR A 489 9.88 22.28 -13.19
CA TYR A 489 9.49 21.93 -14.56
C TYR A 489 9.39 20.41 -14.71
N GLY A 490 8.28 19.94 -15.29
CA GLY A 490 8.00 18.51 -15.36
C GLY A 490 6.60 18.19 -15.87
N ASN A 491 6.15 16.99 -15.50
CA ASN A 491 4.81 16.48 -15.81
C ASN A 491 3.87 16.68 -14.60
N PHE A 492 2.57 16.55 -14.79
CA PHE A 492 1.62 16.60 -13.67
C PHE A 492 0.35 15.78 -13.94
N SER A 493 -0.35 15.45 -12.87
CA SER A 493 -1.69 14.86 -12.91
C SER A 493 -2.59 15.49 -11.88
N SER A 494 -3.89 15.53 -12.11
CA SER A 494 -4.87 16.06 -11.16
C SER A 494 -6.16 15.23 -11.18
N PRO A 495 -6.89 15.15 -10.06
CA PRO A 495 -8.18 14.47 -10.02
C PRO A 495 -9.30 15.25 -10.73
N ARG A 496 -9.06 16.52 -11.08
CA ARG A 496 -10.02 17.43 -11.71
C ARG A 496 -9.36 18.21 -12.86
N PRO A 497 -10.14 18.76 -13.81
CA PRO A 497 -9.62 19.61 -14.86
C PRO A 497 -8.86 20.84 -14.34
N PRO A 498 -7.85 21.34 -15.08
CA PRO A 498 -7.23 22.63 -14.81
C PRO A 498 -8.19 23.79 -15.08
N ARG A 499 -8.01 24.91 -14.35
CA ARG A 499 -8.82 26.14 -14.52
C ARG A 499 -8.97 26.66 -15.95
N PHE A 500 -8.00 26.41 -16.82
CA PHE A 500 -8.09 26.87 -18.21
C PHE A 500 -9.14 26.11 -19.04
N LEU A 501 -9.67 25.00 -18.52
CA LEU A 501 -10.80 24.26 -19.11
C LEU A 501 -12.13 24.58 -18.43
N ASP A 502 -12.16 25.38 -17.36
CA ASP A 502 -13.37 25.56 -16.54
C ASP A 502 -14.53 26.09 -17.39
N ASP A 503 -14.32 27.14 -18.18
CA ASP A 503 -15.39 27.77 -18.99
C ASP A 503 -15.99 26.78 -20.01
N VAL A 504 -15.15 26.09 -20.80
CA VAL A 504 -15.61 25.12 -21.80
C VAL A 504 -16.29 23.92 -21.12
N CYS A 505 -15.75 23.43 -20.00
CA CYS A 505 -16.35 22.33 -19.27
C CYS A 505 -17.70 22.72 -18.62
N LEU A 506 -17.82 23.94 -18.09
CA LEU A 506 -19.06 24.45 -17.50
C LEU A 506 -20.15 24.57 -18.56
N VAL A 507 -19.87 25.23 -19.69
CA VAL A 507 -20.84 25.38 -20.78
C VAL A 507 -21.30 24.03 -21.32
N MET A 508 -20.37 23.09 -21.53
CA MET A 508 -20.72 21.74 -21.99
C MET A 508 -21.59 20.99 -20.98
N ARG A 509 -21.34 21.12 -19.67
CA ARG A 509 -22.17 20.50 -18.62
C ARG A 509 -23.56 21.10 -18.58
N ASP A 510 -23.66 22.42 -18.61
CA ASP A 510 -24.92 23.16 -18.59
C ASP A 510 -25.77 22.78 -19.82
N ASN A 511 -25.17 22.76 -21.00
CA ASN A 511 -25.85 22.39 -22.24
C ASN A 511 -26.25 20.91 -22.27
N MET A 512 -25.41 20.01 -21.77
CA MET A 512 -25.76 18.59 -21.68
C MET A 512 -26.90 18.36 -20.68
N SER A 513 -26.93 19.08 -19.57
CA SER A 513 -28.06 19.04 -18.62
C SER A 513 -29.33 19.57 -19.27
N TYR A 514 -29.27 20.75 -19.90
CA TYR A 514 -30.42 21.38 -20.56
C TYR A 514 -31.02 20.49 -21.65
N ARG A 515 -30.19 19.86 -22.50
CA ARG A 515 -30.66 18.93 -23.57
C ARG A 515 -31.26 17.63 -23.04
N ASN A 516 -31.16 17.34 -21.75
CA ASN A 516 -31.67 16.13 -21.12
C ASN A 516 -32.58 16.48 -19.92
N ASN A 517 -33.54 17.38 -20.14
CA ASN A 517 -34.54 17.81 -19.15
C ASN A 517 -33.97 18.29 -17.81
N GLY A 518 -32.83 18.99 -17.82
CA GLY A 518 -32.21 19.52 -16.61
C GLY A 518 -31.57 18.44 -15.72
N ALA A 519 -31.33 17.24 -16.24
CA ALA A 519 -30.71 16.16 -15.49
C ALA A 519 -29.28 16.56 -15.03
N GLU A 520 -29.07 16.60 -13.71
CA GLU A 520 -27.76 16.90 -13.14
C GLU A 520 -26.75 15.79 -13.42
N ASP A 521 -25.46 16.15 -13.56
CA ASP A 521 -24.34 15.21 -13.74
C ASP A 521 -24.51 14.19 -14.89
N VAL A 522 -25.16 14.59 -15.99
CA VAL A 522 -25.15 13.79 -17.24
C VAL A 522 -23.72 13.73 -17.79
N LEU A 523 -23.04 14.89 -17.83
CA LEU A 523 -21.65 15.04 -18.24
C LEU A 523 -20.80 15.46 -17.05
N SER A 524 -19.63 14.84 -16.92
CA SER A 524 -18.62 15.19 -15.93
C SER A 524 -17.22 15.08 -16.51
N PHE A 525 -16.30 15.84 -15.93
CA PHE A 525 -14.89 15.84 -16.31
C PHE A 525 -14.08 15.42 -15.10
N GLY A 526 -13.36 14.32 -15.25
CA GLY A 526 -12.61 13.71 -14.16
C GLY A 526 -11.12 14.04 -14.21
N TYR A 527 -10.34 12.99 -13.97
CA TYR A 527 -8.88 13.02 -13.95
C TYR A 527 -8.28 13.69 -15.20
N PHE A 528 -7.27 14.53 -14.97
CA PHE A 528 -6.49 15.17 -16.02
C PHE A 528 -5.01 14.79 -15.86
N HIS A 529 -4.33 14.54 -16.96
CA HIS A 529 -2.93 14.15 -16.96
C HIS A 529 -2.17 14.86 -18.07
N ALA A 530 -0.98 15.37 -17.77
CA ALA A 530 -0.19 16.08 -18.75
C ALA A 530 1.30 15.81 -18.61
N TYR A 531 1.95 15.50 -19.72
CA TYR A 531 3.32 15.01 -19.72
C TYR A 531 4.03 15.18 -21.06
N SER A 532 5.36 15.29 -21.03
CA SER A 532 6.18 15.24 -22.24
C SER A 532 6.12 13.86 -22.89
N ASN A 533 5.94 13.79 -24.21
CA ASN A 533 5.90 12.52 -24.96
C ASN A 533 7.19 11.70 -24.87
N ILE A 534 8.29 12.31 -24.41
CA ILE A 534 9.51 11.58 -24.02
C ILE A 534 9.20 10.46 -23.03
N LYS A 535 8.20 10.66 -22.14
CA LYS A 535 7.69 9.60 -21.25
C LYS A 535 7.23 8.36 -22.04
N ARG A 536 6.46 8.53 -23.12
CA ARG A 536 5.98 7.41 -23.97
C ARG A 536 7.13 6.76 -24.73
N THR A 537 8.10 7.54 -25.18
CA THR A 537 9.29 7.04 -25.87
C THR A 537 10.10 6.07 -25.01
N ILE A 538 10.34 6.42 -23.75
CA ILE A 538 11.14 5.58 -22.82
C ILE A 538 10.31 4.50 -22.11
N ARG A 539 8.99 4.70 -22.05
CA ARG A 539 8.04 3.85 -21.32
C ARG A 539 6.72 3.75 -22.08
N SER A 540 6.70 2.89 -23.09
CA SER A 540 5.48 2.56 -23.85
C SER A 540 4.43 1.85 -22.98
N ARG A 541 4.90 1.04 -22.02
CA ARG A 541 4.12 0.36 -20.99
C ARG A 541 4.71 0.54 -19.61
N PRO A 542 3.93 0.37 -18.52
CA PRO A 542 4.43 0.47 -17.17
C PRO A 542 5.73 -0.27 -16.89
N GLU A 543 5.89 -1.50 -17.41
CA GLU A 543 7.03 -2.38 -17.15
C GLU A 543 8.24 -2.12 -18.06
N ASP A 544 8.09 -1.30 -19.10
CA ASP A 544 9.11 -1.13 -20.14
C ASP A 544 10.28 -0.27 -19.64
N LEU A 545 10.10 0.66 -18.70
CA LEU A 545 11.18 1.55 -18.24
C LEU A 545 12.26 0.79 -17.46
N LEU A 546 13.44 0.54 -18.06
CA LEU A 546 14.49 -0.25 -17.41
C LEU A 546 15.05 0.39 -16.12
N PRO A 547 15.30 1.71 -16.05
CA PRO A 547 15.71 2.35 -14.80
C PRO A 547 14.75 2.13 -13.62
N ALA A 548 13.47 1.86 -13.88
CA ALA A 548 12.50 1.61 -12.81
C ALA A 548 12.60 0.19 -12.24
N ARG A 549 13.28 -0.73 -12.92
CA ARG A 549 13.32 -2.16 -12.55
C ARG A 549 14.39 -2.50 -11.52
N GLY A 550 15.24 -1.57 -11.09
CA GLY A 550 16.28 -1.81 -10.07
C GLY A 550 17.33 -2.84 -10.49
N ILE A 551 17.59 -2.97 -11.79
CA ILE A 551 18.41 -4.05 -12.37
C ILE A 551 19.83 -4.06 -11.80
N ALA A 552 20.46 -2.88 -11.63
CA ALA A 552 21.81 -2.81 -11.08
C ALA A 552 21.85 -3.27 -9.63
N THR A 553 20.88 -2.84 -8.83
CA THR A 553 20.74 -3.27 -7.45
C THR A 553 20.53 -4.78 -7.37
N GLY A 554 19.59 -5.33 -8.15
CA GLY A 554 19.33 -6.76 -8.20
C GLY A 554 20.53 -7.60 -8.66
N ALA A 555 21.30 -7.11 -9.62
CA ALA A 555 22.45 -7.86 -10.15
C ALA A 555 23.67 -7.82 -9.21
N LEU A 556 23.99 -6.63 -8.68
CA LEU A 556 25.30 -6.34 -8.08
C LEU A 556 25.34 -6.46 -6.54
N THR A 557 24.18 -6.42 -5.88
CA THR A 557 24.12 -6.40 -4.40
C THR A 557 23.89 -7.77 -3.76
N LEU A 558 23.65 -8.80 -4.57
CA LEU A 558 23.68 -10.19 -4.13
C LEU A 558 25.08 -10.78 -4.39
N PRO A 559 25.82 -11.24 -3.36
CA PRO A 559 27.12 -11.86 -3.58
C PRO A 559 27.02 -13.12 -4.47
N PRO A 560 27.96 -13.35 -5.41
CA PRO A 560 27.94 -14.54 -6.27
C PRO A 560 27.94 -15.86 -5.50
N SER A 561 28.65 -15.90 -4.37
CA SER A 561 28.66 -17.06 -3.46
C SER A 561 27.27 -17.44 -2.94
N GLU A 562 26.37 -16.47 -2.76
CA GLU A 562 24.99 -16.71 -2.35
C GLU A 562 24.09 -17.06 -3.54
N ALA A 563 24.25 -16.35 -4.66
CA ALA A 563 23.47 -16.65 -5.85
C ALA A 563 23.71 -18.07 -6.37
N CYS A 564 24.94 -18.57 -6.26
CA CYS A 564 25.32 -19.93 -6.64
C CYS A 564 24.70 -21.03 -5.75
N GLN A 565 24.14 -20.70 -4.59
CA GLN A 565 23.48 -21.69 -3.72
C GLN A 565 22.24 -22.30 -4.38
N ARG A 566 21.55 -21.55 -5.26
CA ARG A 566 20.38 -22.05 -6.00
C ARG A 566 20.48 -21.75 -7.48
N ALA A 567 20.34 -22.77 -8.31
CA ALA A 567 20.47 -22.66 -9.77
C ALA A 567 19.56 -21.57 -10.38
N HIS A 568 18.31 -21.46 -9.93
CA HIS A 568 17.38 -20.44 -10.43
C HIS A 568 17.79 -19.01 -10.00
N ILE A 569 18.33 -18.83 -8.79
CA ILE A 569 18.84 -17.52 -8.33
C ILE A 569 20.07 -17.14 -9.15
N ARG A 570 21.02 -18.06 -9.33
CA ARG A 570 22.19 -17.87 -10.19
C ARG A 570 21.78 -17.50 -11.61
N ALA A 571 20.86 -18.25 -12.22
CA ALA A 571 20.37 -17.98 -13.57
C ALA A 571 19.73 -16.59 -13.68
N ARG A 572 18.92 -16.19 -12.68
CA ARG A 572 18.31 -14.86 -12.63
C ARG A 572 19.35 -13.76 -12.47
N GLN A 573 20.31 -13.90 -11.56
CA GLN A 573 21.40 -12.93 -11.39
C GLN A 573 22.22 -12.80 -12.67
N GLN A 574 22.60 -13.91 -13.31
CA GLN A 574 23.35 -13.90 -14.56
C GLN A 574 22.56 -13.24 -15.70
N ARG A 575 21.23 -13.40 -15.74
CA ARG A 575 20.38 -12.65 -16.69
C ARG A 575 20.47 -11.14 -16.45
N LEU A 576 20.41 -10.69 -15.19
CA LEU A 576 20.51 -9.27 -14.85
C LEU A 576 21.91 -8.70 -15.14
N LEU A 577 22.97 -9.47 -14.85
CA LEU A 577 24.35 -9.09 -15.18
C LEU A 577 24.53 -8.91 -16.68
N ARG A 578 24.03 -9.84 -17.50
CA ARG A 578 24.03 -9.73 -18.98
C ARG A 578 23.27 -8.52 -19.49
N THR A 579 22.20 -8.10 -18.82
CA THR A 579 21.51 -6.84 -19.15
C THR A 579 22.40 -5.62 -18.87
N LEU A 580 23.15 -5.62 -17.75
CA LEU A 580 24.03 -4.50 -17.39
C LEU A 580 25.28 -4.39 -18.25
N SER A 581 25.81 -5.51 -18.74
CA SER A 581 26.97 -5.53 -19.64
C SER A 581 26.60 -5.36 -21.12
N GLY A 582 25.30 -5.33 -21.46
CA GLY A 582 24.84 -5.22 -22.84
C GLY A 582 24.88 -6.52 -23.65
N GLU A 583 25.20 -7.64 -23.00
CA GLU A 583 25.34 -8.97 -23.63
C GLU A 583 24.01 -9.56 -24.14
N GLN A 584 22.87 -9.00 -23.74
CA GLN A 584 21.57 -9.42 -24.28
C GLN A 584 21.34 -8.94 -25.71
N THR A 585 22.06 -7.90 -26.14
CA THR A 585 21.98 -7.32 -27.48
C THR A 585 23.41 -7.10 -28.00
N PRO A 586 24.17 -8.16 -28.31
CA PRO A 586 25.61 -8.06 -28.60
C PRO A 586 25.93 -7.17 -29.80
N GLU A 587 25.05 -7.12 -30.80
CA GLU A 587 25.19 -6.24 -31.96
C GLU A 587 25.00 -4.76 -31.62
N GLN A 588 24.17 -4.46 -30.60
CA GLN A 588 23.91 -3.11 -30.11
C GLN A 588 23.81 -3.11 -28.58
N PRO A 589 24.95 -3.16 -27.86
CA PRO A 589 24.96 -3.36 -26.40
C PRO A 589 24.13 -2.34 -25.63
N GLY A 590 24.11 -1.09 -26.11
CA GLY A 590 23.35 0.00 -25.51
C GLY A 590 21.83 -0.22 -25.46
N LEU A 591 21.26 -1.13 -26.26
CA LEU A 591 19.82 -1.40 -26.28
C LEU A 591 19.32 -2.26 -25.12
N SER A 592 20.20 -2.97 -24.41
CA SER A 592 19.85 -3.72 -23.21
C SER A 592 20.32 -3.06 -21.91
N ILE A 593 21.34 -2.19 -21.97
CA ILE A 593 21.84 -1.46 -20.81
C ILE A 593 20.81 -0.40 -20.36
N PRO A 594 20.35 -0.39 -19.09
CA PRO A 594 19.20 0.40 -18.66
C PRO A 594 19.24 1.89 -19.06
N PHE A 595 20.30 2.61 -18.70
CA PHE A 595 20.40 4.05 -18.96
C PHE A 595 20.85 4.38 -20.39
N ALA A 596 21.72 3.55 -20.99
CA ALA A 596 22.14 3.74 -22.38
C ALA A 596 20.96 3.58 -23.34
N ARG A 597 20.06 2.63 -23.06
CA ARG A 597 18.85 2.39 -23.85
C ARG A 597 17.92 3.60 -23.81
N GLU A 598 17.65 4.14 -22.63
CA GLU A 598 16.81 5.35 -22.53
C GLU A 598 17.48 6.56 -23.20
N GLN A 599 18.80 6.68 -23.10
CA GLN A 599 19.54 7.71 -23.83
C GLN A 599 19.34 7.57 -25.35
N HIS A 600 19.47 6.36 -25.88
CA HIS A 600 19.27 6.07 -27.30
C HIS A 600 17.84 6.41 -27.74
N ARG A 601 16.83 5.94 -27.00
CA ARG A 601 15.42 6.20 -27.25
C ARG A 601 15.10 7.71 -27.29
N ILE A 602 15.62 8.48 -26.34
CA ILE A 602 15.44 9.94 -26.31
C ILE A 602 16.10 10.62 -27.52
N LYS A 603 17.33 10.23 -27.87
CA LYS A 603 18.04 10.77 -29.05
C LYS A 603 17.27 10.48 -30.34
N THR A 604 16.73 9.27 -30.48
CA THR A 604 15.88 8.89 -31.63
C THR A 604 14.62 9.75 -31.70
N ALA A 605 13.90 9.92 -30.59
CA ALA A 605 12.71 10.79 -30.56
C ALA A 605 13.04 12.24 -30.89
N MET A 606 14.17 12.76 -30.41
CA MET A 606 14.65 14.11 -30.78
C MET A 606 14.90 14.22 -32.29
N SER A 607 15.54 13.21 -32.90
CA SER A 607 15.83 13.21 -34.35
C SER A 607 14.56 13.13 -35.22
N GLN A 608 13.51 12.51 -34.68
CA GLN A 608 12.20 12.39 -35.32
C GLN A 608 11.24 13.53 -34.94
N ASN A 609 11.72 14.57 -34.23
CA ASN A 609 10.91 15.68 -33.71
C ASN A 609 9.73 15.25 -32.83
N GLN A 610 9.79 14.08 -32.19
CA GLN A 610 8.75 13.56 -31.29
C GLN A 610 8.88 14.13 -29.87
N VAL A 611 8.78 15.45 -29.74
CA VAL A 611 8.97 16.19 -28.47
C VAL A 611 7.73 16.91 -27.98
N ALA A 612 6.55 16.49 -28.46
CA ALA A 612 5.26 17.05 -28.08
C ALA A 612 5.00 16.96 -26.56
N PHE A 613 4.11 17.81 -26.08
CA PHE A 613 3.59 17.74 -24.71
C PHE A 613 2.12 17.35 -24.76
N ARG A 614 1.80 16.20 -24.17
CA ARG A 614 0.49 15.57 -24.20
C ARG A 614 -0.35 16.05 -23.03
N MET A 615 -1.60 16.41 -23.31
CA MET A 615 -2.62 16.78 -22.33
C MET A 615 -3.83 15.86 -22.50
N GLU A 616 -4.20 15.15 -21.44
CA GLU A 616 -5.27 14.15 -21.42
C GLU A 616 -6.39 14.58 -20.48
N GLN A 617 -7.60 14.74 -21.03
CA GLN A 617 -8.80 15.02 -20.25
C GLN A 617 -9.75 13.82 -20.32
N VAL A 618 -10.12 13.28 -19.16
CA VAL A 618 -11.18 12.28 -19.05
C VAL A 618 -12.54 12.95 -19.11
N VAL A 619 -13.38 12.47 -20.01
CA VAL A 619 -14.78 12.82 -20.17
C VAL A 619 -15.62 11.64 -19.73
N THR A 620 -16.70 11.89 -18.99
CA THR A 620 -17.58 10.86 -18.46
C THR A 620 -19.04 11.23 -18.69
N ILE A 621 -19.78 10.33 -19.33
CA ILE A 621 -21.20 10.48 -19.64
C ILE A 621 -21.97 9.38 -18.91
N ARG A 622 -22.97 9.78 -18.12
CA ARG A 622 -23.94 8.87 -17.50
C ARG A 622 -25.06 8.58 -18.48
N THR A 623 -24.95 7.46 -19.19
CA THR A 623 -25.89 7.07 -20.25
C THR A 623 -27.30 6.82 -19.72
N ASN A 624 -27.43 6.46 -18.44
CA ASN A 624 -28.72 6.31 -17.78
C ASN A 624 -29.49 7.62 -17.56
N LYS A 625 -28.79 8.76 -17.52
CA LYS A 625 -29.38 10.10 -17.41
C LYS A 625 -29.65 10.76 -18.77
N LEU A 626 -29.18 10.15 -19.86
CA LEU A 626 -29.57 10.59 -21.21
C LEU A 626 -31.02 10.24 -21.47
N GLU A 627 -31.72 11.15 -22.13
CA GLU A 627 -33.05 10.88 -22.68
C GLU A 627 -33.01 9.73 -23.68
N SER A 628 -34.08 8.92 -23.73
CA SER A 628 -34.12 7.70 -24.55
C SER A 628 -33.81 7.96 -26.02
N HIS A 629 -34.25 9.09 -26.58
CA HIS A 629 -34.01 9.43 -27.98
C HIS A 629 -32.58 9.95 -28.27
N ARG A 630 -31.81 10.30 -27.24
CA ARG A 630 -30.40 10.76 -27.31
C ARG A 630 -29.41 9.72 -26.80
N ARG A 631 -29.90 8.56 -26.36
CA ARG A 631 -29.05 7.50 -25.80
C ARG A 631 -28.42 6.68 -26.93
N HIS A 632 -27.44 7.29 -27.60
CA HIS A 632 -26.63 6.65 -28.64
C HIS A 632 -25.17 7.11 -28.54
N PHE A 633 -24.24 6.35 -29.14
CA PHE A 633 -22.80 6.61 -29.00
C PHE A 633 -22.36 7.94 -29.61
N PHE A 634 -23.10 8.46 -30.58
CA PHE A 634 -22.88 9.83 -31.08
C PHE A 634 -23.01 10.89 -29.99
N SER A 635 -24.07 10.91 -29.19
CA SER A 635 -24.22 11.90 -28.10
C SER A 635 -23.20 11.69 -26.98
N VAL A 636 -22.75 10.44 -26.80
CA VAL A 636 -21.68 10.10 -25.85
C VAL A 636 -20.35 10.70 -26.29
N LEU A 637 -19.97 10.61 -27.56
CA LEU A 637 -18.67 11.08 -28.06
C LEU A 637 -18.64 12.56 -28.44
N GLN A 638 -19.80 13.16 -28.75
CA GLN A 638 -19.95 14.58 -29.15
C GLN A 638 -19.14 15.59 -28.30
N PRO A 639 -19.05 15.47 -26.95
CA PRO A 639 -18.28 16.40 -26.12
C PRO A 639 -16.80 16.58 -26.56
N ILE A 640 -16.23 15.61 -27.28
CA ILE A 640 -14.83 15.65 -27.71
C ILE A 640 -14.53 16.82 -28.66
N PHE A 641 -15.51 17.24 -29.47
CA PHE A 641 -15.31 18.25 -30.51
C PHE A 641 -15.05 19.65 -29.95
N GLN A 642 -15.73 20.02 -28.86
CA GLN A 642 -15.48 21.31 -28.20
C GLN A 642 -14.11 21.34 -27.52
N LEU A 643 -13.65 20.22 -26.97
CA LEU A 643 -12.27 20.11 -26.45
C LEU A 643 -11.23 20.20 -27.57
N ILE A 644 -11.44 19.54 -28.71
CA ILE A 644 -10.58 19.66 -29.90
C ILE A 644 -10.52 21.12 -30.37
N ARG A 645 -11.69 21.76 -30.52
CA ARG A 645 -11.79 23.18 -30.90
C ARG A 645 -11.08 24.09 -29.91
N PHE A 646 -11.20 23.84 -28.60
CA PHE A 646 -10.48 24.56 -27.56
C PHE A 646 -8.96 24.52 -27.79
N PHE A 647 -8.37 23.32 -27.96
CA PHE A 647 -6.93 23.19 -28.19
C PHE A 647 -6.47 23.78 -29.54
N LEU A 648 -7.34 23.85 -30.54
CA LEU A 648 -7.02 24.48 -31.83
C LEU A 648 -7.07 26.02 -31.79
N LYS A 649 -8.03 26.59 -31.06
CA LYS A 649 -8.35 28.03 -31.12
C LYS A 649 -7.88 28.83 -29.91
N GLU A 650 -7.92 28.25 -28.72
CA GLU A 650 -7.67 28.95 -27.45
C GLU A 650 -6.25 28.72 -26.93
N LYS A 651 -5.26 28.92 -27.80
CA LYS A 651 -3.85 28.69 -27.51
C LYS A 651 -3.37 29.40 -26.24
N ARG A 652 -3.84 30.64 -26.02
CA ARG A 652 -3.49 31.46 -24.85
C ARG A 652 -3.88 30.80 -23.52
N SER A 653 -4.96 30.02 -23.50
CA SER A 653 -5.50 29.42 -22.29
C SER A 653 -4.57 28.32 -21.76
N TYR A 654 -4.26 27.30 -22.56
CA TYR A 654 -3.45 26.17 -22.12
C TYR A 654 -1.93 26.43 -22.15
N THR A 655 -1.43 27.36 -22.98
CA THR A 655 0.01 27.71 -23.00
C THR A 655 0.46 28.47 -21.76
N SER A 656 -0.48 29.07 -21.01
CA SER A 656 -0.21 29.83 -19.77
C SER A 656 0.51 29.01 -18.68
N VAL A 657 0.32 27.69 -18.67
CA VAL A 657 0.96 26.75 -17.72
C VAL A 657 2.22 26.09 -18.27
N LEU A 658 2.61 26.40 -19.52
CA LEU A 658 3.71 25.74 -20.22
C LEU A 658 4.97 26.61 -20.30
N ARG A 659 6.10 25.92 -20.34
CA ARG A 659 7.43 26.48 -20.54
C ARG A 659 8.09 25.81 -21.74
N GLY A 660 8.63 26.60 -22.66
CA GLY A 660 9.38 26.15 -23.82
C GLY A 660 10.88 26.04 -23.54
N PHE A 661 11.50 25.01 -24.11
CA PHE A 661 12.92 24.70 -24.02
C PHE A 661 13.45 24.34 -25.40
N LYS A 662 14.72 24.66 -25.66
CA LYS A 662 15.42 24.14 -26.82
C LYS A 662 15.61 22.62 -26.66
N PRO A 663 15.36 21.81 -27.71
CA PRO A 663 15.62 20.37 -27.69
C PRO A 663 17.05 20.02 -27.27
N SER A 664 18.02 20.87 -27.61
CA SER A 664 19.43 20.74 -27.21
C SER A 664 19.67 20.89 -25.70
N ILE A 665 18.73 21.45 -24.94
CA ILE A 665 18.75 21.55 -23.48
C ILE A 665 17.83 20.50 -22.86
N PHE A 666 16.54 20.54 -23.18
CA PHE A 666 15.58 19.51 -22.78
C PHE A 666 14.93 18.96 -24.05
N PRO A 667 14.94 17.64 -24.29
CA PRO A 667 15.24 16.57 -23.32
C PRO A 667 16.72 16.17 -23.18
N ASN A 668 17.66 16.80 -23.88
CA ASN A 668 19.07 16.38 -23.89
C ASN A 668 19.75 16.30 -22.50
N VAL A 669 19.32 17.11 -21.52
CA VAL A 669 19.80 17.01 -20.13
C VAL A 669 19.51 15.63 -19.51
N LEU A 670 18.40 14.97 -19.89
CA LEU A 670 18.12 13.58 -19.50
C LEU A 670 19.15 12.63 -20.09
N CYS A 671 19.60 12.86 -21.33
CA CYS A 671 20.64 12.06 -21.98
C CYS A 671 21.99 12.16 -21.23
N SER A 672 22.33 13.35 -20.75
CA SER A 672 23.54 13.57 -19.93
C SER A 672 23.47 12.89 -18.57
N PHE A 673 22.31 12.94 -17.90
CA PHE A 673 22.11 12.17 -16.67
C PHE A 673 22.14 10.66 -16.93
N ALA A 674 21.54 10.18 -18.03
CA ALA A 674 21.59 8.79 -18.42
C ALA A 674 23.05 8.30 -18.54
N ARG A 675 23.91 9.08 -19.20
CA ARG A 675 25.34 8.78 -19.31
C ARG A 675 26.04 8.76 -17.96
N LEU A 676 25.70 9.69 -17.07
CA LEU A 676 26.25 9.74 -15.71
C LEU A 676 25.90 8.48 -14.90
N PHE A 677 24.64 8.01 -14.96
CA PHE A 677 24.22 6.78 -14.31
C PHE A 677 24.83 5.53 -14.95
N GLU A 678 24.90 5.49 -16.28
CA GLU A 678 25.52 4.39 -17.03
C GLU A 678 26.98 4.17 -16.59
N LEU A 679 27.80 5.23 -16.61
CA LEU A 679 29.22 5.16 -16.24
C LEU A 679 29.42 4.74 -14.78
N THR A 680 28.64 5.29 -13.87
CA THR A 680 28.76 4.95 -12.45
C THR A 680 28.37 3.51 -12.15
N LEU A 681 27.30 2.99 -12.78
CA LEU A 681 26.88 1.60 -12.59
C LEU A 681 27.80 0.60 -13.32
N ALA A 682 28.38 0.98 -14.45
CA ALA A 682 29.41 0.19 -15.12
C ALA A 682 30.66 0.02 -14.24
N GLU A 683 31.10 1.08 -13.55
CA GLU A 683 32.19 1.01 -12.58
C GLU A 683 31.83 0.13 -11.36
N MET A 684 30.58 0.20 -10.87
CA MET A 684 30.13 -0.73 -9.81
C MET A 684 30.13 -2.18 -10.28
N HIS A 685 29.78 -2.44 -11.54
CA HIS A 685 29.87 -3.77 -12.13
C HIS A 685 31.32 -4.26 -12.23
N GLN A 686 32.26 -3.40 -12.66
CA GLN A 686 33.68 -3.73 -12.68
C GLN A 686 34.22 -4.06 -11.28
N ARG A 687 33.87 -3.26 -10.26
CA ARG A 687 34.25 -3.52 -8.85
C ARG A 687 33.64 -4.81 -8.31
N PHE A 688 32.42 -5.13 -8.71
CA PHE A 688 31.76 -6.40 -8.38
C PHE A 688 32.54 -7.59 -8.95
N GLN A 689 32.92 -7.53 -10.23
CA GLN A 689 33.73 -8.56 -10.88
C GLN A 689 35.11 -8.72 -10.23
N ALA A 690 35.78 -7.60 -9.92
CA ALA A 690 37.11 -7.60 -9.30
C ALA A 690 37.16 -8.28 -7.92
N ARG A 691 36.01 -8.38 -7.22
CA ARG A 691 35.89 -9.01 -5.90
C ARG A 691 35.35 -10.44 -5.94
N ALA A 692 35.15 -11.00 -7.13
CA ALA A 692 34.76 -12.39 -7.37
C ALA A 692 33.59 -12.85 -6.47
N ASP A 693 33.79 -13.91 -5.69
CA ASP A 693 32.79 -14.58 -4.87
C ASP A 693 32.16 -13.70 -3.77
N LYS A 694 32.87 -12.64 -3.34
CA LYS A 694 32.40 -11.70 -2.31
C LYS A 694 31.45 -10.63 -2.84
N GLY A 695 31.51 -10.29 -4.13
CA GLY A 695 30.75 -9.18 -4.71
C GLY A 695 31.08 -7.82 -4.06
N LEU A 696 30.11 -6.89 -4.09
CA LEU A 696 30.23 -5.56 -3.49
C LEU A 696 30.13 -5.61 -1.96
N ASP A 697 30.80 -4.67 -1.27
CA ASP A 697 30.55 -4.44 0.16
C ASP A 697 29.21 -3.70 0.39
N LEU A 698 28.80 -3.59 1.66
CA LEU A 698 27.55 -2.94 2.02
C LEU A 698 27.46 -1.49 1.55
N ALA A 699 28.53 -0.71 1.68
CA ALA A 699 28.53 0.69 1.30
C ALA A 699 28.34 0.86 -0.21
N LEU A 700 29.06 0.07 -1.02
CA LEU A 700 28.86 0.06 -2.48
C LEU A 700 27.49 -0.51 -2.86
N SER A 701 26.96 -1.48 -2.12
CA SER A 701 25.61 -2.03 -2.35
C SER A 701 24.52 -0.99 -2.11
N GLU A 702 24.61 -0.23 -1.02
CA GLU A 702 23.71 0.91 -0.78
C GLU A 702 23.90 2.02 -1.81
N ALA A 703 25.14 2.28 -2.27
CA ALA A 703 25.39 3.26 -3.31
C ALA A 703 24.70 2.89 -4.64
N VAL A 704 24.79 1.63 -5.07
CA VAL A 704 24.04 1.13 -6.26
C VAL A 704 22.54 1.33 -6.06
N ALA A 705 22.01 0.99 -4.88
CA ALA A 705 20.60 1.14 -4.56
C ALA A 705 20.11 2.59 -4.57
N VAL A 706 20.96 3.55 -4.16
CA VAL A 706 20.71 4.99 -4.25
C VAL A 706 20.74 5.45 -5.70
N LEU A 707 21.75 5.04 -6.48
CA LEU A 707 21.91 5.42 -7.89
C LEU A 707 20.74 4.95 -8.76
N ASP A 708 20.30 3.69 -8.62
CA ASP A 708 19.13 3.16 -9.34
C ASP A 708 17.87 3.99 -9.04
N ARG A 709 17.63 4.33 -7.76
CA ARG A 709 16.46 5.13 -7.35
C ARG A 709 16.51 6.55 -7.86
N LEU A 710 17.68 7.18 -7.82
CA LEU A 710 17.88 8.52 -8.38
C LEU A 710 17.73 8.52 -9.90
N GLY A 711 18.22 7.47 -10.55
CA GLY A 711 18.01 7.25 -11.98
C GLY A 711 16.52 7.15 -12.31
N ASN A 712 15.77 6.30 -11.60
CA ASN A 712 14.32 6.21 -11.75
C ASN A 712 13.63 7.57 -11.55
N TYR A 713 13.94 8.28 -10.46
CA TYR A 713 13.38 9.61 -10.18
C TYR A 713 13.73 10.64 -11.26
N CYS A 714 14.91 10.57 -11.88
CA CYS A 714 15.34 11.48 -12.95
C CYS A 714 14.36 11.51 -14.13
N PHE A 715 13.86 10.32 -14.54
CA PHE A 715 12.98 10.15 -15.69
C PHE A 715 11.49 10.20 -15.33
N THR A 716 11.12 9.78 -14.12
CA THR A 716 9.72 9.65 -13.72
C THR A 716 9.21 10.80 -12.87
N GLY A 717 10.09 11.46 -12.11
CA GLY A 717 9.72 12.42 -11.08
C GLY A 717 8.95 11.82 -9.91
N ASP A 718 8.89 10.48 -9.79
CA ASP A 718 8.07 9.81 -8.78
C ASP A 718 8.76 9.83 -7.41
N SER A 719 8.32 10.71 -6.51
CA SER A 719 8.90 10.85 -5.18
C SER A 719 8.83 9.58 -4.32
N ARG A 720 7.97 8.60 -4.66
CA ARG A 720 7.83 7.34 -3.91
C ARG A 720 9.08 6.47 -4.00
N VAL A 721 9.89 6.62 -5.05
CA VAL A 721 11.16 5.89 -5.17
C VAL A 721 12.24 6.50 -4.28
N LEU A 722 12.02 7.73 -3.78
CA LEU A 722 12.91 8.44 -2.88
C LEU A 722 12.51 8.18 -1.42
N MET A 723 13.10 7.16 -0.81
CA MET A 723 12.85 6.86 0.60
C MET A 723 13.40 7.98 1.50
N SER A 724 12.53 8.89 1.92
CA SER A 724 12.90 10.11 2.65
C SER A 724 13.66 9.81 3.95
N THR A 725 13.39 8.67 4.58
CA THR A 725 14.08 8.22 5.79
C THR A 725 15.60 8.04 5.60
N VAL A 726 16.06 7.62 4.41
CA VAL A 726 17.49 7.45 4.09
C VAL A 726 18.04 8.61 3.28
N LEU A 727 17.30 9.09 2.28
CA LEU A 727 17.81 10.13 1.38
C LEU A 727 17.83 11.54 1.99
N ARG A 728 17.12 11.79 3.11
CA ARG A 728 17.20 13.09 3.81
C ARG A 728 18.52 13.21 4.59
N PRO A 729 18.95 12.23 5.40
CA PRO A 729 20.29 12.22 6.02
C PRO A 729 21.46 12.28 5.03
N LEU A 730 21.28 11.79 3.80
CA LEU A 730 22.28 11.92 2.73
C LEU A 730 22.33 13.33 2.10
N PHE A 731 21.51 14.28 2.55
CA PHE A 731 21.28 15.62 1.97
C PHE A 731 20.79 15.61 0.52
N THR A 732 20.42 14.45 -0.03
CA THR A 732 19.92 14.30 -1.39
C THR A 732 18.58 14.99 -1.56
N THR A 733 17.70 14.82 -0.58
CA THR A 733 16.36 15.42 -0.55
C THR A 733 16.43 16.95 -0.68
N ASP A 734 17.26 17.61 0.11
CA ASP A 734 17.37 19.08 0.11
C ASP A 734 18.09 19.59 -1.14
N SER A 735 19.12 18.87 -1.61
CA SER A 735 19.83 19.18 -2.84
C SER A 735 18.91 19.10 -4.07
N LEU A 736 18.00 18.13 -4.13
CA LEU A 736 17.00 18.04 -5.19
C LEU A 736 16.03 19.21 -5.15
N LYS A 737 15.57 19.60 -3.96
CA LYS A 737 14.60 20.71 -3.81
C LYS A 737 15.21 22.08 -4.15
N LEU A 738 16.39 22.36 -3.62
CA LEU A 738 17.01 23.69 -3.68
C LEU A 738 17.97 23.83 -4.85
N GLY A 739 18.71 22.78 -5.18
CA GLY A 739 19.79 22.83 -6.17
C GLY A 739 19.50 22.15 -7.50
N ALA A 740 18.40 21.40 -7.60
CA ALA A 740 18.09 20.53 -8.74
C ALA A 740 19.24 19.58 -9.10
N TRP A 741 19.90 19.02 -8.08
CA TRP A 741 21.05 18.13 -8.26
C TRP A 741 20.96 16.90 -7.34
N PRO A 742 21.27 15.68 -7.83
CA PRO A 742 21.17 14.44 -7.05
C PRO A 742 22.41 14.20 -6.17
N TYR A 743 22.72 15.13 -5.27
CA TYR A 743 23.87 15.01 -4.36
C TYR A 743 23.71 13.86 -3.35
N VAL A 744 24.79 13.15 -3.06
CA VAL A 744 24.89 12.17 -1.98
C VAL A 744 26.07 12.53 -1.09
N SER A 745 25.83 12.71 0.21
CA SER A 745 26.88 13.09 1.16
C SER A 745 27.92 11.99 1.35
N ALA A 746 29.16 12.30 0.99
CA ALA A 746 30.32 11.43 1.22
C ALA A 746 30.60 11.18 2.72
N ASP A 747 30.18 12.08 3.60
CA ASP A 747 30.36 11.91 5.06
C ASP A 747 29.49 10.77 5.61
N MET A 748 28.41 10.44 4.91
CA MET A 748 27.48 9.37 5.27
C MET A 748 27.68 8.12 4.41
N LEU A 749 27.91 8.31 3.11
CA LEU A 749 28.10 7.24 2.13
C LEU A 749 29.11 7.66 1.06
N ASP A 750 30.36 7.24 1.21
CA ASP A 750 31.41 7.44 0.21
C ASP A 750 31.63 6.18 -0.63
N PHE A 751 31.40 6.30 -1.94
CA PHE A 751 31.56 5.27 -2.95
C PHE A 751 32.59 5.63 -4.04
N ARG A 752 33.45 6.63 -3.84
CA ARG A 752 34.49 6.99 -4.83
C ARG A 752 35.63 5.97 -4.89
N GLY A 753 36.06 5.48 -3.73
CA GLY A 753 37.17 4.52 -3.61
C GLY A 753 36.79 3.09 -4.02
N ALA A 754 37.80 2.23 -4.19
CA ALA A 754 37.62 0.83 -4.57
C ALA A 754 36.77 0.01 -3.57
N SER A 755 36.80 0.39 -2.30
CA SER A 755 35.83 -0.02 -1.27
C SER A 755 35.01 1.18 -0.81
N GLY A 756 33.75 0.95 -0.49
CA GLY A 756 32.87 2.00 0.01
C GLY A 756 33.07 2.24 1.51
N LYS A 757 32.72 3.45 1.97
CA LYS A 757 32.65 3.80 3.40
C LYS A 757 31.24 4.26 3.72
N MET A 758 30.68 3.75 4.80
CA MET A 758 29.34 4.11 5.28
C MET A 758 29.39 4.43 6.76
N ASP A 759 28.78 5.55 7.17
CA ASP A 759 28.63 5.90 8.58
C ASP A 759 27.46 5.11 9.18
N VAL A 760 27.77 3.91 9.68
CA VAL A 760 26.80 3.00 10.32
C VAL A 760 26.18 3.58 11.60
N VAL A 761 26.88 4.49 12.27
CA VAL A 761 26.45 5.08 13.55
C VAL A 761 25.32 6.08 13.31
N ARG A 762 25.52 6.99 12.35
CA ARG A 762 24.51 7.98 11.95
C ARG A 762 23.48 7.44 10.95
N TRP A 763 23.68 6.23 10.41
CA TRP A 763 22.76 5.64 9.44
C TRP A 763 21.33 5.51 10.01
N PRO A 764 20.29 5.79 9.21
CA PRO A 764 18.89 5.72 9.67
C PRO A 764 18.49 4.33 10.12
N ARG A 765 17.71 4.27 11.21
CA ARG A 765 17.30 3.04 11.87
C ARG A 765 15.78 2.97 12.04
N THR A 766 15.25 1.76 12.08
CA THR A 766 13.86 1.47 12.40
C THR A 766 13.50 1.99 13.79
N LYS A 767 12.23 2.33 13.98
CA LYS A 767 11.69 2.82 15.27
C LYS A 767 11.38 1.69 16.25
N ASP A 768 11.55 0.44 15.84
CA ASP A 768 11.36 -0.73 16.69
C ASP A 768 12.44 -0.81 17.77
N GLU A 769 12.23 -1.67 18.77
CA GLU A 769 13.17 -1.86 19.88
C GLU A 769 14.59 -2.23 19.41
N GLU A 770 14.69 -2.83 18.22
CA GLU A 770 15.96 -3.36 17.68
C GLU A 770 16.79 -2.30 16.96
N ARG A 771 16.20 -1.16 16.60
CA ARG A 771 16.88 -0.05 15.90
C ARG A 771 17.76 -0.54 14.75
N LYS A 772 17.20 -1.39 13.88
CA LYS A 772 17.87 -1.94 12.71
C LYS A 772 18.11 -0.87 11.64
N PRO A 773 19.28 -0.82 10.98
CA PRO A 773 19.56 0.10 9.90
C PRO A 773 18.64 -0.20 8.73
N ILE A 774 18.10 0.86 8.16
CA ILE A 774 17.19 0.75 7.02
C ILE A 774 18.06 0.73 5.77
N LEU A 775 18.12 -0.41 5.09
CA LEU A 775 18.98 -0.64 3.92
C LEU A 775 18.16 -0.68 2.64
N LEU A 776 18.52 0.16 1.67
CA LEU A 776 17.82 0.33 0.40
C LEU A 776 17.97 -0.89 -0.54
N HIS A 777 19.15 -1.52 -0.58
CA HIS A 777 19.40 -2.63 -1.51
C HIS A 777 18.54 -3.86 -1.20
N LEU A 778 18.22 -4.10 0.07
CA LEU A 778 17.44 -5.26 0.51
C LEU A 778 16.00 -5.25 -0.03
N ALA A 779 15.36 -4.08 -0.10
CA ALA A 779 14.02 -3.95 -0.68
C ALA A 779 14.02 -4.34 -2.18
N SER A 780 15.10 -4.01 -2.89
CA SER A 780 15.25 -4.40 -4.30
C SER A 780 15.56 -5.89 -4.45
N LEU A 781 16.34 -6.49 -3.53
CA LEU A 781 16.57 -7.93 -3.53
C LEU A 781 15.28 -8.72 -3.27
N GLU A 782 14.39 -8.21 -2.43
CA GLU A 782 13.08 -8.84 -2.20
C GLU A 782 12.25 -8.88 -3.48
N TYR A 783 12.23 -7.78 -4.24
CA TYR A 783 11.58 -7.72 -5.56
C TYR A 783 12.20 -8.69 -6.58
N HIS A 784 13.53 -8.80 -6.63
CA HIS A 784 14.20 -9.64 -7.62
C HIS A 784 14.33 -11.12 -7.25
N TYR A 785 14.36 -11.48 -5.98
CA TYR A 785 14.66 -12.86 -5.57
C TYR A 785 13.71 -13.41 -4.52
N GLY A 786 12.75 -12.59 -4.06
CA GLY A 786 11.80 -12.94 -3.03
C GLY A 786 12.31 -12.68 -1.62
N ARG A 787 11.37 -12.69 -0.68
CA ARG A 787 11.57 -12.33 0.72
C ARG A 787 12.62 -13.18 1.45
N VAL A 788 12.78 -14.45 1.07
CA VAL A 788 13.77 -15.34 1.70
C VAL A 788 15.19 -14.85 1.41
N VAL A 789 15.51 -14.54 0.15
CA VAL A 789 16.85 -14.08 -0.24
C VAL A 789 17.16 -12.72 0.38
N ALA A 790 16.19 -11.81 0.39
CA ALA A 790 16.34 -10.53 1.08
C ALA A 790 16.58 -10.69 2.58
N ALA A 791 15.85 -11.58 3.26
CA ALA A 791 16.04 -11.86 4.68
C ALA A 791 17.40 -12.52 4.99
N ASN A 792 17.88 -13.40 4.11
CA ASN A 792 19.21 -14.01 4.22
C ASN A 792 20.30 -12.92 4.14
N CYS A 793 20.23 -12.08 3.11
CA CYS A 793 21.16 -10.99 2.92
C CYS A 793 21.11 -10.00 4.09
N HIS A 794 19.91 -9.62 4.55
CA HIS A 794 19.72 -8.77 5.73
C HIS A 794 20.41 -9.35 6.96
N SER A 795 20.20 -10.64 7.24
CA SER A 795 20.74 -11.31 8.43
C SER A 795 22.26 -11.32 8.40
N ARG A 796 22.86 -11.67 7.26
CA ARG A 796 24.31 -11.65 7.07
C ARG A 796 24.90 -10.25 7.24
N VAL A 797 24.27 -9.23 6.65
CA VAL A 797 24.72 -7.84 6.80
C VAL A 797 24.64 -7.40 8.26
N TRP A 798 23.53 -7.72 8.93
CA TRP A 798 23.29 -7.39 10.32
C TRP A 798 24.32 -8.03 11.28
N PHE A 799 24.53 -9.34 11.19
CA PHE A 799 25.42 -10.09 12.08
C PHE A 799 26.90 -9.99 11.66
N GLY A 800 27.19 -9.93 10.36
CA GLY A 800 28.55 -10.00 9.84
C GLY A 800 29.22 -8.64 9.58
N GLN A 801 28.45 -7.58 9.30
CA GLN A 801 29.03 -6.28 8.87
C GLN A 801 28.64 -5.10 9.76
N LEU A 802 27.45 -5.14 10.37
CA LEU A 802 26.91 -4.03 11.16
C LEU A 802 27.07 -4.21 12.68
N GLY A 803 27.60 -5.36 13.11
CA GLY A 803 28.03 -5.61 14.49
C GLY A 803 26.93 -5.45 15.54
N ALA A 804 25.66 -5.59 15.17
CA ALA A 804 24.54 -5.27 16.04
C ALA A 804 24.08 -6.51 16.83
N GLU A 805 24.18 -6.38 18.16
CA GLU A 805 24.08 -7.46 19.16
C GLU A 805 25.04 -8.61 18.87
N THR A 806 26.35 -8.37 19.02
CA THR A 806 27.27 -9.50 19.20
C THR A 806 26.74 -10.34 20.37
N ILE A 807 26.39 -11.59 20.07
CA ILE A 807 25.81 -12.51 21.04
C ILE A 807 26.98 -12.98 21.92
N ASN A 808 27.34 -12.15 22.89
CA ASN A 808 28.57 -12.33 23.68
C ASN A 808 28.38 -13.21 24.91
N HIS A 809 27.14 -13.67 25.16
CA HIS A 809 26.82 -14.55 26.29
C HIS A 809 25.46 -15.23 26.08
N ILE A 810 25.22 -16.29 26.84
CA ILE A 810 23.98 -17.08 26.79
C ILE A 810 22.68 -16.27 27.03
N GLY A 811 22.75 -15.15 27.75
CA GLY A 811 21.61 -14.28 28.05
C GLY A 811 21.07 -13.57 26.81
N SER A 812 21.97 -12.96 26.02
CA SER A 812 21.60 -12.32 24.75
C SER A 812 21.17 -13.35 23.71
N ALA A 813 21.79 -14.53 23.68
CA ALA A 813 21.38 -15.64 22.82
C ALA A 813 19.91 -16.05 23.10
N ASN A 814 19.55 -16.26 24.37
CA ASN A 814 18.18 -16.61 24.74
C ASN A 814 17.17 -15.52 24.37
N LYS A 815 17.50 -14.24 24.57
CA LYS A 815 16.63 -13.12 24.18
C LYS A 815 16.41 -13.09 22.67
N PHE A 816 17.47 -13.35 21.89
CA PHE A 816 17.40 -13.41 20.43
C PHE A 816 16.55 -14.59 19.94
N ILE A 817 16.79 -15.79 20.47
CA ILE A 817 16.01 -17.00 20.14
C ILE A 817 14.52 -16.79 20.46
N LYS A 818 14.21 -16.15 21.61
CA LYS A 818 12.83 -15.81 21.99
C LYS A 818 12.13 -14.97 20.92
N LYS A 819 12.83 -13.94 20.43
CA LYS A 819 12.33 -13.05 19.37
C LYS A 819 12.12 -13.80 18.07
N ILE A 820 13.02 -14.72 17.71
CA ILE A 820 12.85 -15.57 16.53
C ILE A 820 11.58 -16.40 16.64
N PHE A 821 11.37 -17.10 17.75
CA PHE A 821 10.22 -17.99 17.87
C PHE A 821 8.89 -17.23 17.86
N ARG A 822 8.78 -16.18 18.68
CA ARG A 822 7.53 -15.39 18.76
C ARG A 822 7.29 -14.50 17.54
N GLY A 823 8.33 -13.86 17.02
CA GLY A 823 8.21 -12.88 15.94
C GLY A 823 8.19 -13.48 14.54
N PHE A 824 8.77 -14.68 14.34
CA PHE A 824 8.93 -15.25 13.00
C PHE A 824 8.46 -16.71 12.92
N TRP A 825 8.94 -17.61 13.78
CA TRP A 825 8.61 -19.04 13.67
C TRP A 825 7.11 -19.28 13.85
N VAL A 826 6.50 -18.80 14.94
CA VAL A 826 5.08 -19.01 15.23
C VAL A 826 4.20 -18.44 14.10
N PRO A 827 4.31 -17.16 13.70
CA PRO A 827 3.49 -16.62 12.61
C PRO A 827 3.67 -17.35 11.27
N GLN A 828 4.90 -17.73 10.92
CA GLN A 828 5.18 -18.41 9.65
C GLN A 828 4.67 -19.86 9.64
N MET A 829 4.75 -20.56 10.77
CA MET A 829 4.21 -21.92 10.90
C MET A 829 2.68 -21.92 10.98
N VAL A 830 2.06 -20.92 11.63
CA VAL A 830 0.61 -20.70 11.58
C VAL A 830 0.14 -20.53 10.14
N SER A 831 0.77 -19.62 9.41
CA SER A 831 0.44 -19.37 7.99
C SER A 831 0.59 -20.63 7.13
N PHE A 832 1.67 -21.40 7.33
CA PHE A 832 1.88 -22.67 6.64
C PHE A 832 0.76 -23.68 6.95
N MET A 833 0.50 -23.95 8.23
CA MET A 833 -0.48 -24.93 8.66
C MET A 833 -1.88 -24.56 8.18
N ALA A 834 -2.28 -23.30 8.38
CA ALA A 834 -3.59 -22.85 7.96
C ALA A 834 -3.79 -22.92 6.45
N HIS A 835 -2.76 -22.61 5.66
CA HIS A 835 -2.80 -22.81 4.21
C HIS A 835 -2.97 -24.29 3.83
N GLN A 836 -2.20 -25.19 4.45
CA GLN A 836 -2.31 -26.63 4.18
C GLN A 836 -3.66 -27.22 4.61
N LEU A 837 -4.19 -26.81 5.76
CA LEU A 837 -5.49 -27.26 6.27
C LEU A 837 -6.64 -26.75 5.38
N ARG A 838 -6.59 -25.49 4.93
CA ARG A 838 -7.54 -24.96 3.94
C ARG A 838 -7.49 -25.73 2.61
N ILE A 839 -6.31 -26.14 2.14
CA ILE A 839 -6.18 -26.99 0.94
C ILE A 839 -6.84 -28.36 1.16
N GLN A 840 -6.56 -29.01 2.29
CA GLN A 840 -7.13 -30.33 2.60
C GLN A 840 -8.65 -30.30 2.70
N LEU A 841 -9.19 -29.23 3.30
CA LEU A 841 -10.63 -29.05 3.38
C LEU A 841 -11.25 -28.91 1.98
N ASN A 842 -10.64 -28.12 1.10
CA ASN A 842 -11.09 -27.96 -0.28
C ASN A 842 -10.94 -29.22 -1.16
N GLN A 843 -10.06 -30.16 -0.81
CA GLN A 843 -9.92 -31.42 -1.53
C GLN A 843 -11.12 -32.37 -1.28
N GLY A 844 -11.80 -32.25 -0.14
CA GLY A 844 -13.01 -33.01 0.17
C GLY A 844 -14.19 -32.73 -0.77
N ALA A 845 -14.29 -31.51 -1.32
CA ALA A 845 -15.31 -31.11 -2.30
C ALA A 845 -15.31 -32.00 -3.57
N ARG A 846 -14.13 -32.52 -3.96
CA ARG A 846 -13.96 -33.33 -5.18
C ARG A 846 -14.31 -34.81 -4.99
N SER A 847 -14.71 -35.22 -3.78
CA SER A 847 -14.95 -36.62 -3.42
C SER A 847 -16.42 -37.08 -3.52
N GLY A 848 -17.30 -36.27 -4.14
CA GLY A 848 -18.70 -36.65 -4.42
C GLY A 848 -19.64 -36.60 -3.20
N ARG A 849 -19.31 -35.79 -2.18
CA ARG A 849 -20.17 -35.57 -0.99
C ARG A 849 -21.20 -34.47 -1.25
N ASP A 850 -22.30 -34.49 -0.48
CA ASP A 850 -23.36 -33.47 -0.52
C ASP A 850 -22.77 -32.05 -0.36
N PRO A 851 -23.01 -31.14 -1.33
CA PRO A 851 -22.51 -29.76 -1.30
C PRO A 851 -22.88 -28.99 -0.03
N THR A 852 -24.07 -29.23 0.53
CA THR A 852 -24.58 -28.49 1.71
C THR A 852 -23.88 -28.92 2.99
N GLU A 853 -23.65 -30.22 3.16
CA GLU A 853 -22.89 -30.78 4.29
C GLU A 853 -21.42 -30.34 4.23
N HIS A 854 -20.83 -30.29 3.02
CA HIS A 854 -19.47 -29.81 2.82
C HIS A 854 -19.31 -28.33 3.20
N LEU A 855 -20.29 -27.49 2.85
CA LEU A 855 -20.30 -26.08 3.20
C LEU A 855 -20.42 -25.84 4.70
N HIS A 856 -21.34 -26.50 5.40
CA HIS A 856 -21.47 -26.39 6.86
C HIS A 856 -20.20 -26.86 7.58
N ARG A 857 -19.58 -27.95 7.09
CA ARG A 857 -18.29 -28.45 7.58
C ARG A 857 -17.15 -27.45 7.32
N SER A 858 -17.15 -26.79 6.16
CA SER A 858 -16.19 -25.74 5.81
C SER A 858 -16.33 -24.53 6.72
N GLN A 859 -17.55 -24.04 6.95
CA GLN A 859 -17.81 -22.87 7.80
C GLN A 859 -17.37 -23.13 9.24
N ARG A 860 -17.75 -24.29 9.82
CA ARG A 860 -17.33 -24.68 11.18
C ARG A 860 -15.81 -24.76 11.31
N PHE A 861 -15.14 -25.40 10.36
CA PHE A 861 -13.69 -25.50 10.37
C PHE A 861 -13.00 -24.15 10.16
N SER A 862 -13.56 -23.27 9.31
CA SER A 862 -13.05 -21.90 9.15
C SER A 862 -13.09 -21.14 10.47
N THR A 863 -14.17 -21.23 11.26
CA THR A 863 -14.27 -20.58 12.58
C THR A 863 -13.24 -21.14 13.57
N ILE A 864 -13.05 -22.47 13.61
CA ILE A 864 -12.03 -23.10 14.47
C ILE A 864 -10.62 -22.65 14.04
N LEU A 865 -10.36 -22.60 12.74
CA LEU A 865 -9.08 -22.19 12.19
C LEU A 865 -8.79 -20.71 12.43
N GLU A 866 -9.79 -19.83 12.30
CA GLU A 866 -9.67 -18.40 12.62
C GLU A 866 -9.39 -18.18 14.11
N ALA A 867 -10.09 -18.89 15.00
CA ALA A 867 -9.82 -18.84 16.43
C ALA A 867 -8.41 -19.33 16.79
N TRP A 868 -7.92 -20.34 16.07
CA TRP A 868 -6.56 -20.85 16.21
C TRP A 868 -5.50 -19.86 15.69
N GLU A 869 -5.74 -19.23 14.52
CA GLU A 869 -4.85 -18.22 13.93
C GLU A 869 -4.70 -16.97 14.81
N LEU A 870 -5.72 -16.63 15.58
CA LEU A 870 -5.73 -15.50 16.53
C LEU A 870 -5.18 -15.86 17.92
N SER A 871 -4.82 -17.12 18.17
CA SER A 871 -4.32 -17.57 19.47
C SER A 871 -2.90 -17.06 19.76
N GLU A 872 -2.62 -16.72 21.03
CA GLU A 872 -1.29 -16.35 21.52
C GLU A 872 -0.33 -17.57 21.60
N GLU A 873 -0.85 -18.77 21.86
CA GLU A 873 -0.09 -20.03 21.96
C GLU A 873 -0.67 -21.11 21.01
N PRO A 874 -0.65 -20.89 19.67
CA PRO A 874 -1.32 -21.77 18.70
C PRO A 874 -0.72 -23.18 18.65
N PHE A 875 0.55 -23.33 19.04
CA PHE A 875 1.24 -24.63 19.06
C PHE A 875 1.22 -25.30 20.45
N SER A 876 0.30 -24.93 21.33
CA SER A 876 0.07 -25.60 22.61
C SER A 876 -0.75 -26.88 22.43
N SER A 877 -0.64 -27.83 23.38
CA SER A 877 -1.44 -29.07 23.33
C SER A 877 -2.96 -28.80 23.33
N GLU A 878 -3.41 -27.80 24.11
CA GLU A 878 -4.83 -27.42 24.18
C GLU A 878 -5.36 -26.95 22.81
N GLN A 879 -4.55 -26.20 22.08
CA GLN A 879 -4.91 -25.74 20.74
C GLN A 879 -4.87 -26.86 19.70
N LEU A 880 -4.01 -27.88 19.87
CA LEU A 880 -4.02 -29.07 19.02
C LEU A 880 -5.33 -29.85 19.14
N GLU A 881 -5.79 -30.07 20.38
CA GLU A 881 -7.06 -30.75 20.66
C GLU A 881 -8.26 -29.96 20.14
N LYS A 882 -8.23 -28.62 20.21
CA LYS A 882 -9.27 -27.75 19.61
C LYS A 882 -9.25 -27.78 18.07
N LEU A 883 -8.07 -27.87 17.47
CA LEU A 883 -7.90 -27.90 16.01
C LEU A 883 -8.29 -29.27 15.42
N PHE A 884 -8.12 -30.35 16.19
CA PHE A 884 -8.48 -31.73 15.84
C PHE A 884 -9.22 -32.41 17.01
N PRO A 885 -10.50 -32.09 17.25
CA PRO A 885 -11.28 -32.69 18.34
C PRO A 885 -11.53 -34.20 18.09
N ASP A 886 -11.56 -34.99 19.17
CA ASP A 886 -11.78 -36.44 19.12
C ASP A 886 -13.21 -36.80 18.68
N GLU A 887 -13.37 -37.88 17.91
CA GLU A 887 -14.66 -38.40 17.41
C GLU A 887 -15.64 -38.89 18.50
N SER A 888 -15.24 -38.85 19.78
CA SER A 888 -15.97 -39.49 20.90
C SER A 888 -16.99 -38.59 21.61
N THR A 889 -17.00 -37.29 21.34
CA THR A 889 -18.08 -36.39 21.76
C THR A 889 -19.15 -36.37 20.68
N GLY A 890 -20.37 -36.83 20.99
CA GLY A 890 -21.47 -37.13 20.05
C GLY A 890 -22.07 -35.98 19.23
N ASP A 891 -21.27 -34.98 18.83
CA ASP A 891 -21.60 -34.02 17.78
C ASP A 891 -20.87 -34.39 16.47
N ALA A 892 -21.50 -34.06 15.35
CA ALA A 892 -21.18 -34.39 13.96
C ALA A 892 -19.67 -34.58 13.57
N PRO A 893 -19.37 -35.44 12.57
CA PRO A 893 -18.01 -35.92 12.27
C PRO A 893 -16.99 -34.79 11.98
N VAL A 894 -15.78 -35.00 12.51
CA VAL A 894 -14.63 -34.07 12.47
C VAL A 894 -14.35 -33.56 11.05
N PRO A 895 -14.13 -32.24 10.83
CA PRO A 895 -13.96 -31.66 9.50
C PRO A 895 -12.74 -32.14 8.70
N LEU A 896 -11.69 -32.63 9.36
CA LEU A 896 -10.47 -33.17 8.74
C LEU A 896 -9.98 -34.40 9.53
N PRO A 897 -9.38 -35.42 8.88
CA PRO A 897 -8.79 -36.54 9.59
C PRO A 897 -7.65 -36.05 10.51
N ALA A 898 -7.60 -36.57 11.74
CA ALA A 898 -6.55 -36.23 12.69
C ALA A 898 -5.16 -36.56 12.10
N PRO A 899 -4.16 -35.69 12.28
CA PRO A 899 -2.82 -35.94 11.79
C PRO A 899 -2.17 -37.12 12.53
N SER A 900 -1.31 -37.88 11.86
CA SER A 900 -0.55 -38.93 12.55
C SER A 900 0.44 -38.29 13.53
N THR A 901 0.40 -38.68 14.80
CA THR A 901 1.26 -38.12 15.85
C THR A 901 2.50 -38.97 16.09
N SER A 902 3.66 -38.35 16.29
CA SER A 902 4.87 -38.97 16.84
C SER A 902 5.41 -38.16 18.02
N ASN A 903 6.15 -38.81 18.93
CA ASN A 903 6.76 -38.13 20.08
C ASN A 903 8.25 -37.86 19.83
N LYS A 904 8.74 -36.71 20.28
CA LYS A 904 10.16 -36.34 20.24
C LYS A 904 10.52 -35.48 21.45
N ALA A 905 11.70 -35.67 22.04
CA ALA A 905 12.16 -34.78 23.10
C ALA A 905 12.44 -33.38 22.52
N ARG A 906 12.11 -32.32 23.28
CA ARG A 906 12.31 -30.94 22.83
C ARG A 906 13.79 -30.62 22.56
N CYS A 907 14.71 -31.22 23.33
CA CYS A 907 16.15 -31.08 23.11
C CYS A 907 16.62 -31.76 21.81
N ASP A 908 16.07 -32.92 21.47
CA ASP A 908 16.43 -33.63 20.23
C ASP A 908 15.95 -32.82 19.00
N PHE A 909 14.76 -32.22 19.07
CA PHE A 909 14.28 -31.32 18.01
C PHE A 909 15.10 -30.02 17.93
N ALA A 910 15.53 -29.47 19.07
CA ALA A 910 16.41 -28.31 19.12
C ALA A 910 17.79 -28.62 18.51
N GLU A 911 18.32 -29.83 18.74
CA GLU A 911 19.55 -30.32 18.11
C GLU A 911 19.38 -30.49 16.59
N GLU A 912 18.24 -30.97 16.11
CA GLU A 912 17.92 -30.99 14.67
C GLU A 912 17.93 -29.59 14.05
N ILE A 913 17.33 -28.60 14.71
CA ILE A 913 17.36 -27.20 14.25
C ILE A 913 18.80 -26.67 14.24
N TYR A 914 19.57 -26.91 15.30
CA TYR A 914 20.96 -26.46 15.39
C TYR A 914 21.85 -27.09 14.31
N ASN A 915 21.70 -28.40 14.07
CA ASN A 915 22.45 -29.09 13.03
C ASN A 915 22.04 -28.61 11.62
N ALA A 916 20.75 -28.30 11.40
CA ALA A 916 20.30 -27.68 10.15
C ALA A 916 20.90 -26.27 9.94
N CYS A 917 21.10 -25.49 11.01
CA CYS A 917 21.82 -24.22 10.95
C CYS A 917 23.26 -24.39 10.47
N LEU A 918 23.94 -25.44 10.91
CA LEU A 918 25.36 -25.68 10.58
C LEU A 918 25.56 -26.36 9.22
N GLY A 919 24.63 -27.22 8.79
CA GLY A 919 24.73 -27.95 7.53
C GLY A 919 24.63 -27.05 6.30
N ASP A 920 25.42 -27.36 5.28
CA ASP A 920 25.35 -26.69 3.97
C ASP A 920 24.29 -27.30 3.04
N ASP A 921 23.72 -28.45 3.42
CA ASP A 921 22.63 -29.12 2.69
C ASP A 921 21.27 -28.48 3.01
N GLU A 922 20.69 -27.81 2.03
CA GLU A 922 19.40 -27.13 2.12
C GLU A 922 18.21 -28.10 2.36
N THR A 923 18.36 -29.40 2.06
CA THR A 923 17.32 -30.41 2.31
C THR A 923 17.09 -30.65 3.80
N THR A 924 18.05 -30.29 4.66
CA THR A 924 17.91 -30.38 6.12
C THR A 924 16.87 -29.41 6.67
N TRP A 925 16.73 -28.22 6.08
CA TRP A 925 15.74 -27.21 6.47
C TRP A 925 14.32 -27.54 6.05
N GLN A 926 14.15 -28.26 4.95
CA GLN A 926 12.83 -28.57 4.40
C GLN A 926 11.99 -29.43 5.36
N ALA A 927 12.64 -30.12 6.30
CA ALA A 927 12.00 -30.94 7.31
C ALA A 927 11.47 -30.13 8.52
N VAL A 928 12.01 -28.93 8.78
CA VAL A 928 11.72 -28.14 9.99
C VAL A 928 11.20 -26.73 9.69
N ALA A 929 11.26 -26.29 8.44
CA ALA A 929 10.83 -24.97 7.99
C ALA A 929 10.11 -25.05 6.64
N SER A 930 9.18 -24.12 6.41
CA SER A 930 8.51 -23.99 5.11
C SER A 930 9.45 -23.35 4.08
N LYS A 931 9.18 -23.56 2.78
CA LYS A 931 9.99 -23.01 1.67
C LYS A 931 10.20 -21.49 1.76
N ASN A 932 9.23 -20.78 2.34
CA ASN A 932 9.22 -19.32 2.42
C ASN A 932 9.64 -18.79 3.81
N ALA A 933 10.14 -19.66 4.68
CA ALA A 933 10.51 -19.28 6.03
C ALA A 933 11.79 -18.43 6.03
N THR A 934 11.81 -17.36 6.83
CA THR A 934 12.95 -16.43 6.93
C THR A 934 13.75 -16.60 8.22
N TRP A 935 13.13 -17.17 9.27
CA TRP A 935 13.78 -17.41 10.55
C TRP A 935 15.00 -18.35 10.52
N PRO A 936 15.08 -19.39 9.65
CA PRO A 936 16.22 -20.28 9.60
C PRO A 936 17.54 -19.53 9.37
N SER A 937 17.51 -18.58 8.44
CA SER A 937 18.67 -17.82 8.02
C SER A 937 19.12 -16.83 9.09
N MET A 938 18.16 -16.24 9.82
CA MET A 938 18.47 -15.39 10.97
C MET A 938 19.20 -16.17 12.06
N LEU A 939 18.70 -17.37 12.39
CA LEU A 939 19.30 -18.22 13.43
C LEU A 939 20.67 -18.75 12.98
N ARG A 940 20.78 -19.19 11.72
CA ARG A 940 22.02 -19.66 11.12
C ARG A 940 23.12 -18.60 11.16
N GLU A 941 22.83 -17.39 10.68
CA GLU A 941 23.83 -16.32 10.65
C GLU A 941 24.24 -15.89 12.05
N ALA A 942 23.30 -15.82 13.00
CA ALA A 942 23.61 -15.54 14.40
C ALA A 942 24.54 -16.59 15.02
N ILE A 943 24.29 -17.89 14.78
CA ILE A 943 25.15 -18.97 15.28
C ILE A 943 26.54 -18.88 14.64
N ARG A 944 26.62 -18.64 13.31
CA ARG A 944 27.88 -18.54 12.57
C ARG A 944 28.72 -17.33 12.97
N SER A 945 28.09 -16.22 13.33
CA SER A 945 28.77 -14.99 13.77
C SER A 945 29.16 -14.99 15.24
N THR A 946 28.70 -15.96 16.03
CA THR A 946 28.97 -16.03 17.48
C THR A 946 30.22 -16.86 17.75
N SER A 947 31.14 -16.34 18.58
CA SER A 947 32.33 -17.10 18.97
C SER A 947 31.94 -18.29 19.84
N LYS A 948 32.62 -19.43 19.64
CA LYS A 948 32.45 -20.62 20.49
C LYS A 948 32.85 -20.37 21.95
N ALA A 949 33.63 -19.32 22.22
CA ALA A 949 33.97 -18.90 23.58
C ALA A 949 32.82 -18.16 24.29
N ASP A 950 31.91 -17.54 23.52
CA ASP A 950 30.80 -16.73 24.04
C ASP A 950 29.53 -17.56 24.27
N VAL A 951 29.24 -18.47 23.33
CA VAL A 951 28.12 -19.41 23.40
C VAL A 951 28.52 -20.74 22.76
N THR A 952 28.46 -21.81 23.53
CA THR A 952 28.75 -23.17 23.09
C THR A 952 27.59 -23.78 22.30
N ALA A 953 27.87 -24.84 21.54
CA ALA A 953 26.84 -25.58 20.80
C ALA A 953 25.70 -26.07 21.71
N GLN A 954 26.04 -26.58 22.90
CA GLN A 954 25.04 -27.07 23.85
C GLN A 954 24.18 -25.92 24.39
N GLU A 955 24.75 -24.75 24.66
CA GLU A 955 23.99 -23.58 25.12
C GLU A 955 23.03 -23.05 24.05
N TRP A 956 23.38 -23.16 22.77
CA TRP A 956 22.44 -22.87 21.67
C TRP A 956 21.28 -23.87 21.64
N ILE A 957 21.56 -25.17 21.74
CA ILE A 957 20.54 -26.23 21.75
C ILE A 957 19.61 -26.05 22.97
N ASP A 958 20.18 -25.86 24.16
CA ASP A 958 19.43 -25.64 25.40
C ASP A 958 18.61 -24.35 25.34
N GLY A 959 19.16 -23.28 24.74
CA GLY A 959 18.46 -22.02 24.51
C GLY A 959 17.27 -22.19 23.57
N VAL A 960 17.42 -22.90 22.46
CA VAL A 960 16.32 -23.23 21.52
C VAL A 960 15.24 -24.03 22.24
N ALA A 961 15.61 -25.11 22.93
CA ALA A 961 14.65 -25.93 23.68
C ALA A 961 13.91 -25.14 24.76
N LYS A 962 14.63 -24.29 25.52
CA LYS A 962 14.04 -23.43 26.55
C LYS A 962 13.06 -22.43 25.97
N GLN A 963 13.43 -21.72 24.90
CA GLN A 963 12.60 -20.68 24.31
C GLN A 963 11.38 -21.23 23.56
N MET A 964 11.48 -22.44 22.99
CA MET A 964 10.31 -23.16 22.49
C MET A 964 9.29 -23.42 23.60
N ALA A 965 9.74 -23.86 24.78
CA ALA A 965 8.86 -24.06 25.93
C ALA A 965 8.26 -22.73 26.46
N GLU A 966 9.04 -21.64 26.50
CA GLU A 966 8.55 -20.30 26.90
C GLU A 966 7.61 -19.65 25.86
N ALA A 967 7.62 -20.12 24.61
CA ALA A 967 6.71 -19.70 23.56
C ALA A 967 5.44 -20.56 23.46
N GLY A 968 5.24 -21.54 24.37
CA GLY A 968 4.07 -22.40 24.34
C GLY A 968 4.06 -23.41 23.20
N ILE A 969 5.24 -23.79 22.68
CA ILE A 969 5.38 -24.76 21.58
C ILE A 969 5.50 -26.17 22.18
N ASP A 970 4.36 -26.86 22.21
CA ASP A 970 4.20 -28.25 22.66
C ASP A 970 4.14 -29.24 21.50
N TRP A 971 3.84 -28.76 20.29
CA TRP A 971 3.83 -29.58 19.08
C TRP A 971 4.29 -28.80 17.86
N VAL A 972 4.78 -29.50 16.84
CA VAL A 972 5.23 -28.92 15.58
C VAL A 972 4.73 -29.76 14.39
N PRO A 973 4.58 -29.17 13.19
CA PRO A 973 4.31 -29.94 11.98
C PRO A 973 5.44 -30.95 11.73
N GLY A 974 5.09 -32.18 11.36
CA GLY A 974 6.04 -33.22 11.02
C GLY A 974 6.55 -33.11 9.58
N CYS A 975 7.37 -34.07 9.16
CA CYS A 975 7.88 -34.14 7.80
C CYS A 975 7.52 -35.47 7.10
N HIS A 976 7.37 -35.38 5.78
CA HIS A 976 7.19 -36.50 4.87
C HIS A 976 8.11 -36.30 3.66
N CYS A 977 8.89 -37.31 3.28
CA CYS A 977 9.92 -37.18 2.24
C CYS A 977 10.84 -35.94 2.45
N LYS A 978 11.27 -35.70 3.70
CA LYS A 978 12.08 -34.54 4.13
C LYS A 978 11.42 -33.17 3.91
N ARG A 979 10.10 -33.10 3.69
CA ARG A 979 9.35 -31.84 3.55
C ARG A 979 8.28 -31.71 4.63
N LEU A 980 8.12 -30.51 5.17
CA LEU A 980 7.10 -30.17 6.15
C LEU A 980 5.69 -30.55 5.64
N THR A 981 4.85 -31.12 6.50
CA THR A 981 3.48 -31.53 6.18
C THR A 981 2.54 -31.29 7.35
N SER A 982 1.27 -30.97 7.07
CA SER A 982 0.23 -30.87 8.09
C SER A 982 -0.41 -32.22 8.44
N ARG A 983 -0.12 -33.29 7.68
CA ARG A 983 -0.67 -34.64 7.91
C ARG A 983 0.02 -35.40 9.05
N ARG A 984 1.15 -34.87 9.52
CA ARG A 984 1.93 -35.43 10.62
C ARG A 984 2.18 -34.33 11.63
N VAL A 985 2.13 -34.67 12.91
CA VAL A 985 2.47 -33.76 14.00
C VAL A 985 3.48 -34.45 14.92
N VAL A 986 4.49 -33.70 15.34
CA VAL A 986 5.46 -34.15 16.34
C VAL A 986 5.11 -33.48 17.66
N LEU A 987 4.75 -34.29 18.66
CA LEU A 987 4.52 -33.86 20.03
C LEU A 987 5.88 -33.76 20.74
N LEU A 988 6.12 -32.61 21.36
CA LEU A 988 7.35 -32.32 22.09
C LEU A 988 7.14 -32.57 23.58
N ASP A 989 8.01 -33.38 24.19
CA ASP A 989 7.88 -33.79 25.61
C ASP A 989 7.62 -32.59 26.56
N ARG A 990 6.61 -32.72 27.44
CA ARG A 990 6.20 -31.67 28.38
C ARG A 990 7.29 -31.46 29.44
N ILE A 991 8.06 -30.38 29.33
CA ILE A 991 8.69 -29.80 30.53
C ILE A 991 7.55 -29.09 31.26
N HIS A 992 7.03 -29.69 32.33
CA HIS A 992 6.06 -29.02 33.18
C HIS A 992 6.62 -27.65 33.60
N ARG A 993 5.88 -26.58 33.32
CA ARG A 993 6.14 -25.21 33.79
C ARG A 993 6.05 -25.18 35.34
N TYR A 994 7.00 -25.79 36.05
CA TYR A 994 7.09 -25.70 37.51
C TYR A 994 8.07 -24.60 37.91
N LYS A 995 7.62 -23.88 38.94
CA LYS A 995 8.25 -22.73 39.56
C LYS A 995 9.76 -22.90 39.75
N ARG A 996 10.44 -21.80 39.40
CA ARG A 996 11.86 -21.46 39.61
C ARG A 996 12.29 -21.70 41.06
N SER A 997 12.59 -22.94 41.45
CA SER A 997 13.35 -23.30 42.65
C SER A 997 13.81 -24.75 42.58
N GLN A 998 15.12 -24.91 42.45
CA GLN A 998 15.95 -26.09 42.76
C GLN A 998 15.97 -27.31 41.81
N LYS A 999 17.23 -27.58 41.45
CA LYS A 999 17.86 -28.75 40.82
C LYS A 999 17.72 -28.86 39.30
N MET A 1000 18.76 -28.30 38.66
CA MET A 1000 19.26 -28.65 37.32
C MET A 1000 19.01 -30.14 37.04
N MET A 1001 18.00 -30.43 36.23
CA MET A 1001 17.65 -31.79 35.83
C MET A 1001 18.71 -32.22 34.83
N MET A 1002 19.57 -33.15 35.26
CA MET A 1002 20.66 -33.69 34.46
C MET A 1002 20.15 -34.24 33.13
N LEU A 1003 20.70 -33.72 32.03
CA LEU A 1003 20.58 -34.27 30.68
C LEU A 1003 20.81 -35.80 30.69
N PRO A 1004 20.05 -36.58 29.91
CA PRO A 1004 20.46 -37.93 29.56
C PRO A 1004 21.73 -37.82 28.69
N THR A 1005 22.90 -37.98 29.29
CA THR A 1005 24.19 -38.06 28.59
C THR A 1005 24.29 -39.43 27.88
N GLY A 1006 23.69 -39.52 26.70
CA GLY A 1006 23.79 -40.70 25.84
C GLY A 1006 23.28 -40.43 24.40
N PRO A 1007 23.90 -41.04 23.37
CA PRO A 1007 23.43 -40.92 21.98
C PRO A 1007 21.97 -41.41 21.82
N PRO A 1008 21.21 -40.87 20.85
CA PRO A 1008 19.86 -41.38 20.52
C PRO A 1008 19.90 -42.89 20.25
N GLY A 1009 19.02 -43.66 20.90
CA GLY A 1009 18.94 -45.12 20.73
C GLY A 1009 19.90 -45.96 21.60
N SER A 1010 20.72 -45.34 22.45
CA SER A 1010 21.59 -46.08 23.39
C SER A 1010 20.77 -46.77 24.49
N LEU A 1011 21.10 -48.04 24.77
CA LEU A 1011 20.57 -48.83 25.90
C LEU A 1011 20.70 -48.09 27.23
N LYS A 1012 21.77 -47.30 27.40
CA LYS A 1012 22.02 -46.51 28.61
C LYS A 1012 21.07 -45.30 28.73
N ARG A 1013 20.68 -44.70 27.61
CA ARG A 1013 19.67 -43.63 27.56
C ARG A 1013 18.27 -44.20 27.73
N ALA A 1014 17.95 -45.30 27.07
CA ALA A 1014 16.68 -46.01 27.22
C ALA A 1014 16.47 -46.49 28.67
N ALA A 1015 17.51 -47.00 29.34
CA ALA A 1015 17.44 -47.39 30.75
C ALA A 1015 17.20 -46.18 31.67
N LYS A 1016 17.85 -45.04 31.41
CA LYS A 1016 17.72 -43.82 32.22
C LYS A 1016 16.37 -43.11 31.99
N GLU A 1017 15.87 -43.14 30.77
CA GLU A 1017 14.52 -42.66 30.42
C GLU A 1017 13.43 -43.60 30.95
N ALA A 1018 13.67 -44.91 30.99
CA ALA A 1018 12.78 -45.88 31.63
C ALA A 1018 12.79 -45.73 33.17
N GLU A 1019 13.94 -45.44 33.77
CA GLU A 1019 14.06 -45.12 35.21
C GLU A 1019 13.36 -43.79 35.56
N LEU A 1020 13.47 -42.77 34.69
CA LEU A 1020 12.71 -41.52 34.81
C LEU A 1020 11.20 -41.70 34.59
N ARG A 1021 10.78 -42.62 33.71
CA ARG A 1021 9.37 -42.99 33.53
C ARG A 1021 8.84 -43.77 34.74
N LEU A 1022 9.58 -44.75 35.26
CA LEU A 1022 9.21 -45.50 36.46
C LEU A 1022 9.13 -44.62 37.71
N THR A 1023 10.06 -43.67 37.86
CA THR A 1023 10.00 -42.69 38.96
C THR A 1023 8.85 -41.69 38.76
N ALA A 1024 8.55 -41.25 37.53
CA ALA A 1024 7.36 -40.44 37.25
C ALA A 1024 6.04 -41.22 37.46
N GLU A 1025 6.02 -42.52 37.18
CA GLU A 1025 4.88 -43.43 37.36
C GLU A 1025 4.66 -43.78 38.86
N GLU A 1026 5.72 -44.01 39.63
CA GLU A 1026 5.64 -44.13 41.10
C GLU A 1026 5.13 -42.83 41.77
N HIS A 1027 5.48 -41.67 41.22
CA HIS A 1027 5.02 -40.37 41.72
C HIS A 1027 3.57 -40.02 41.28
N THR A 1028 3.04 -40.66 40.23
CA THR A 1028 1.66 -40.43 39.75
C THR A 1028 0.62 -41.34 40.43
N LEU A 1029 1.03 -42.48 40.98
CA LEU A 1029 0.18 -43.35 41.82
C LEU A 1029 -0.05 -42.80 43.25
N LYS A 1030 0.76 -41.82 43.69
CA LYS A 1030 0.49 -40.98 44.89
C LYS A 1030 -0.17 -39.67 44.48
N ARG A 1031 -1.31 -39.75 43.80
CA ARG A 1031 -1.93 -38.56 43.20
C ARG A 1031 -2.48 -37.58 44.25
N SER A 1032 -2.32 -36.29 43.93
CA SER A 1032 -3.17 -35.17 44.31
C SER A 1032 -3.41 -34.92 45.80
N ARG A 1033 -2.51 -34.18 46.45
CA ARG A 1033 -2.96 -33.12 47.35
C ARG A 1033 -2.81 -31.79 46.61
N LYS A 1034 -3.93 -31.23 46.16
CA LYS A 1034 -4.06 -29.77 46.04
C LYS A 1034 -3.39 -29.19 47.29
N ARG A 1035 -2.45 -28.25 47.14
CA ARG A 1035 -1.88 -27.55 48.30
C ARG A 1035 -3.02 -26.80 48.97
N ARG A 1036 -3.68 -27.46 49.91
CA ARG A 1036 -4.73 -26.92 50.75
C ARG A 1036 -4.03 -26.38 51.98
N ILE A 1037 -4.16 -25.08 52.21
CA ILE A 1037 -3.79 -24.49 53.50
C ILE A 1037 -4.86 -24.99 54.47
N ASP A 1038 -4.45 -25.79 55.44
CA ASP A 1038 -5.32 -26.19 56.54
C ASP A 1038 -5.27 -25.09 57.60
N LEU A 1039 -6.37 -24.35 57.74
CA LEU A 1039 -6.48 -23.25 58.69
C LEU A 1039 -6.89 -23.73 60.09
N GLY A 1040 -7.14 -25.04 60.27
CA GLY A 1040 -7.58 -25.61 61.55
C GLY A 1040 -8.95 -25.10 62.01
N SER A 1041 -9.77 -24.58 61.08
CA SER A 1041 -11.10 -24.00 61.33
C SER A 1041 -11.95 -24.10 60.07
N GLU A 1042 -13.27 -24.21 60.22
CA GLU A 1042 -14.21 -24.21 59.10
C GLU A 1042 -14.43 -22.78 58.57
N VAL A 1043 -14.45 -22.63 57.24
CA VAL A 1043 -14.73 -21.37 56.53
C VAL A 1043 -16.10 -21.51 55.83
N PRO A 1044 -17.03 -20.56 55.94
CA PRO A 1044 -16.92 -19.25 56.61
C PRO A 1044 -16.82 -19.35 58.13
N PHE A 1045 -16.07 -18.44 58.77
CA PHE A 1045 -15.76 -18.52 60.19
C PHE A 1045 -16.98 -18.14 61.02
N LYS A 1046 -17.58 -19.14 61.69
CA LYS A 1046 -18.72 -18.95 62.61
C LYS A 1046 -18.30 -18.65 64.06
N LYS A 1047 -17.02 -18.84 64.38
CA LYS A 1047 -16.41 -18.61 65.70
C LYS A 1047 -15.00 -18.07 65.48
N VAL A 1048 -14.50 -17.26 66.41
CA VAL A 1048 -13.12 -16.77 66.37
C VAL A 1048 -12.15 -17.96 66.50
N PRO A 1049 -11.18 -18.11 65.58
CA PRO A 1049 -10.18 -19.18 65.67
C PRO A 1049 -9.38 -19.14 66.97
N LYS A 1050 -9.06 -20.31 67.53
CA LYS A 1050 -8.42 -20.45 68.84
C LYS A 1050 -7.11 -19.66 68.97
N VAL A 1051 -6.25 -19.70 67.95
CA VAL A 1051 -4.98 -18.94 67.87
C VAL A 1051 -5.20 -17.44 68.01
N VAL A 1052 -6.26 -16.91 67.39
CA VAL A 1052 -6.60 -15.49 67.46
C VAL A 1052 -7.16 -15.14 68.84
N GLN A 1053 -8.07 -15.97 69.37
CA GLN A 1053 -8.64 -15.78 70.70
C GLN A 1053 -7.59 -15.80 71.82
N GLU A 1054 -6.66 -16.77 71.79
CA GLU A 1054 -5.54 -16.86 72.72
C GLU A 1054 -4.58 -15.68 72.56
N GLY A 1055 -4.39 -15.21 71.33
CA GLY A 1055 -3.62 -14.00 71.03
C GLY A 1055 -4.19 -12.73 71.66
N PHE A 1056 -5.51 -12.53 71.57
CA PHE A 1056 -6.19 -11.40 72.22
C PHE A 1056 -6.08 -11.50 73.75
N ALA A 1057 -6.31 -12.68 74.33
CA ALA A 1057 -6.17 -12.88 75.78
C ALA A 1057 -4.73 -12.62 76.27
N LYS A 1058 -3.71 -13.03 75.51
CA LYS A 1058 -2.30 -12.73 75.80
C LYS A 1058 -2.00 -11.24 75.72
N LEU A 1059 -2.49 -10.54 74.67
CA LEU A 1059 -2.29 -9.10 74.51
C LEU A 1059 -3.01 -8.31 75.61
N GLU A 1060 -4.26 -8.66 75.94
CA GLU A 1060 -4.98 -8.05 77.05
C GLU A 1060 -4.23 -8.27 78.36
N GLY A 1061 -3.84 -9.50 78.69
CA GLY A 1061 -3.05 -9.81 79.89
C GLY A 1061 -1.71 -9.05 79.98
N TYR A 1062 -1.06 -8.82 78.84
CA TYR A 1062 0.16 -8.01 78.74
C TYR A 1062 -0.09 -6.54 79.09
N TYR A 1063 -1.22 -5.97 78.64
CA TYR A 1063 -1.56 -4.57 78.86
C TYR A 1063 -2.36 -4.28 80.15
N THR A 1064 -2.99 -5.28 80.77
CA THR A 1064 -3.79 -5.11 82.01
C THR A 1064 -3.02 -4.46 83.16
N LYS A 1065 -1.70 -4.63 83.20
CA LYS A 1065 -0.83 -4.04 84.24
C LYS A 1065 -0.16 -2.72 83.82
N THR A 1066 -0.19 -2.36 82.54
CA THR A 1066 0.65 -1.28 81.98
C THR A 1066 -0.14 -0.17 81.29
N ASP A 1067 -1.29 -0.47 80.68
CA ASP A 1067 -2.13 0.54 80.02
C ASP A 1067 -3.59 0.03 79.86
N LEU A 1068 -4.47 0.49 80.75
CA LEU A 1068 -5.90 0.15 80.69
C LEU A 1068 -6.58 0.60 79.38
N SER A 1069 -6.13 1.70 78.77
CA SER A 1069 -6.70 2.21 77.53
C SER A 1069 -6.35 1.32 76.34
N ALA A 1070 -5.18 0.69 76.35
CA ALA A 1070 -4.79 -0.32 75.37
C ALA A 1070 -5.61 -1.62 75.50
N VAL A 1071 -5.90 -2.05 76.73
CA VAL A 1071 -6.81 -3.20 76.97
C VAL A 1071 -8.18 -2.90 76.42
N ARG A 1072 -8.74 -1.71 76.70
CA ARG A 1072 -10.06 -1.31 76.17
C ARG A 1072 -10.09 -1.28 74.64
N HIS A 1073 -8.98 -0.94 73.98
CA HIS A 1073 -8.87 -1.00 72.52
C HIS A 1073 -8.86 -2.43 71.98
N LEU A 1074 -8.16 -3.36 72.68
CA LEU A 1074 -8.15 -4.77 72.31
C LEU A 1074 -9.50 -5.44 72.54
N THR A 1075 -10.19 -5.11 73.63
CA THR A 1075 -11.54 -5.60 73.91
C THR A 1075 -12.54 -5.07 72.88
N LEU A 1076 -12.39 -3.81 72.44
CA LEU A 1076 -13.17 -3.24 71.35
C LEU A 1076 -12.89 -3.95 70.02
N ALA A 1077 -11.62 -4.23 69.71
CA ALA A 1077 -11.24 -4.97 68.51
C ALA A 1077 -11.76 -6.40 68.51
N TYR A 1078 -11.72 -7.08 69.66
CA TYR A 1078 -12.26 -8.43 69.82
C TYR A 1078 -13.79 -8.46 69.68
N SER A 1079 -14.49 -7.49 70.27
CA SER A 1079 -15.96 -7.36 70.12
C SER A 1079 -16.34 -7.11 68.65
N CYS A 1080 -15.63 -6.18 67.99
CA CYS A 1080 -15.81 -5.87 66.58
C CYS A 1080 -15.54 -7.10 65.68
N LEU A 1081 -14.52 -7.92 66.00
CA LEU A 1081 -14.25 -9.17 65.30
C LEU A 1081 -15.42 -10.16 65.42
N VAL A 1082 -15.97 -10.32 66.64
CA VAL A 1082 -17.09 -11.23 66.90
C VAL A 1082 -18.33 -10.80 66.12
N ASP A 1083 -18.62 -9.50 66.08
CA ASP A 1083 -19.76 -8.94 65.34
C ASP A 1083 -19.61 -9.08 63.81
N CYS A 1084 -18.38 -9.22 63.31
CA CYS A 1084 -18.10 -9.36 61.88
C CYS A 1084 -18.00 -10.82 61.39
N LEU A 1085 -18.18 -11.82 62.27
CA LEU A 1085 -18.11 -13.22 61.88
C LEU A 1085 -19.19 -13.58 60.83
N GLY A 1086 -18.77 -14.22 59.75
CA GLY A 1086 -19.62 -14.51 58.59
C GLY A 1086 -19.62 -13.44 57.50
N ASP A 1087 -18.98 -12.28 57.71
CA ASP A 1087 -18.68 -11.33 56.64
C ASP A 1087 -17.52 -11.87 55.76
N PRO A 1088 -17.64 -11.93 54.42
CA PRO A 1088 -16.58 -12.41 53.53
C PRO A 1088 -15.23 -11.68 53.67
N LEU A 1089 -15.23 -10.38 54.01
CA LEU A 1089 -14.01 -9.60 54.25
C LEU A 1089 -13.37 -9.99 55.59
N CYS A 1090 -14.20 -10.30 56.60
CA CYS A 1090 -13.72 -10.84 57.86
C CYS A 1090 -13.16 -12.25 57.69
N ASP A 1091 -13.78 -13.07 56.85
CA ASP A 1091 -13.27 -14.41 56.50
C ASP A 1091 -11.90 -14.31 55.83
N LEU A 1092 -11.72 -13.41 54.85
CA LEU A 1092 -10.43 -13.18 54.21
C LEU A 1092 -9.35 -12.70 55.19
N MET A 1093 -9.71 -11.76 56.07
CA MET A 1093 -8.81 -11.27 57.12
C MET A 1093 -8.33 -12.42 58.03
N LEU A 1094 -9.25 -13.27 58.50
CA LEU A 1094 -8.92 -14.42 59.35
C LEU A 1094 -8.08 -15.47 58.60
N MET A 1095 -8.38 -15.73 57.32
CA MET A 1095 -7.55 -16.61 56.48
C MET A 1095 -6.11 -16.07 56.36
N LEU A 1096 -5.94 -14.76 56.14
CA LEU A 1096 -4.62 -14.13 56.06
C LEU A 1096 -3.89 -14.23 57.40
N ALA A 1097 -4.52 -13.81 58.50
CA ALA A 1097 -3.90 -13.83 59.83
C ALA A 1097 -3.45 -15.24 60.25
N LEU A 1098 -4.29 -16.27 60.02
CA LEU A 1098 -3.95 -17.66 60.31
C LEU A 1098 -2.82 -18.18 59.41
N THR A 1099 -2.79 -17.79 58.13
CA THR A 1099 -1.71 -18.18 57.20
C THR A 1099 -0.37 -17.60 57.65
N PHE A 1100 -0.35 -16.34 58.06
CA PHE A 1100 0.87 -15.68 58.56
C PHE A 1100 1.30 -16.21 59.93
N ALA A 1101 0.36 -16.52 60.81
CA ALA A 1101 0.64 -17.17 62.10
C ALA A 1101 1.21 -18.58 61.95
N ALA A 1102 0.77 -19.33 60.92
CA ALA A 1102 1.24 -20.68 60.61
C ALA A 1102 2.59 -20.73 59.88
N CYS A 1103 3.17 -19.59 59.49
CA CYS A 1103 4.48 -19.55 58.87
C CYS A 1103 5.58 -20.04 59.83
N THR A 1104 6.48 -20.88 59.31
CA THR A 1104 7.62 -21.40 60.10
C THR A 1104 8.59 -20.29 60.51
N VAL A 1105 8.62 -19.18 59.76
CA VAL A 1105 9.39 -17.98 60.03
C VAL A 1105 8.48 -16.76 59.89
N THR A 1106 8.61 -15.76 60.77
CA THR A 1106 7.84 -14.52 60.67
C THR A 1106 8.30 -13.74 59.43
N PRO A 1107 7.41 -13.43 58.47
CA PRO A 1107 7.77 -12.64 57.30
C PRO A 1107 7.74 -11.14 57.62
N GLN A 1108 8.69 -10.39 57.07
CA GLN A 1108 8.82 -8.93 57.19
C GLN A 1108 9.07 -8.32 55.82
N ILE A 1109 8.54 -7.12 55.58
CA ILE A 1109 8.82 -6.32 54.39
C ILE A 1109 9.69 -5.13 54.81
N GLY A 1110 10.77 -4.86 54.06
CA GLY A 1110 11.61 -3.68 54.26
C GLY A 1110 10.91 -2.41 53.76
N GLU A 1111 11.27 -1.25 54.30
CA GLU A 1111 10.67 0.03 53.90
C GLU A 1111 10.92 0.28 52.39
N GLY A 1112 9.86 0.34 51.58
CA GLY A 1112 9.93 0.48 50.12
C GLY A 1112 10.18 -0.79 49.31
N GLU A 1113 10.28 -1.97 49.94
CA GLU A 1113 10.48 -3.25 49.26
C GLU A 1113 9.14 -3.97 48.97
N ALA A 1114 9.06 -4.73 47.88
CA ALA A 1114 7.85 -5.48 47.48
C ALA A 1114 7.93 -7.00 47.80
N GLU A 1115 8.97 -7.45 48.48
CA GLU A 1115 9.24 -8.87 48.76
C GLU A 1115 9.34 -9.16 50.27
N PHE A 1116 8.75 -10.27 50.71
CA PHE A 1116 8.87 -10.74 52.10
C PHE A 1116 10.25 -11.35 52.37
N ARG A 1117 10.86 -10.97 53.49
CA ARG A 1117 12.10 -11.54 54.02
C ARG A 1117 11.87 -12.18 55.40
N PRO A 1118 12.62 -13.24 55.75
CA PRO A 1118 12.53 -13.87 57.06
C PRO A 1118 13.12 -12.98 58.16
N THR A 1119 12.41 -12.81 59.28
CA THR A 1119 12.97 -12.09 60.44
C THR A 1119 13.95 -12.96 61.23
N LYS A 1120 14.91 -12.33 61.92
CA LYS A 1120 15.85 -13.03 62.83
C LYS A 1120 15.22 -13.42 64.18
N LYS A 1121 14.10 -12.80 64.58
CA LYS A 1121 13.36 -13.08 65.83
C LYS A 1121 11.93 -13.47 65.49
N LYS A 1122 11.57 -14.73 65.76
CA LYS A 1122 10.20 -15.25 65.58
C LYS A 1122 9.26 -14.56 66.57
N LYS A 1123 8.24 -13.84 66.07
CA LYS A 1123 7.16 -13.29 66.92
C LYS A 1123 6.28 -14.46 67.43
N ASP A 1124 5.72 -14.34 68.63
CA ASP A 1124 4.74 -15.32 69.15
C ASP A 1124 3.56 -15.38 68.17
N SER A 1125 3.24 -16.60 67.71
CA SER A 1125 2.27 -16.85 66.63
C SER A 1125 0.87 -16.33 66.99
N ASP A 1126 0.45 -16.52 68.24
CA ASP A 1126 -0.88 -16.11 68.69
C ASP A 1126 -0.98 -14.58 68.81
N MET A 1127 0.05 -13.94 69.40
CA MET A 1127 0.09 -12.48 69.53
C MET A 1127 0.23 -11.79 68.17
N LEU A 1128 0.95 -12.40 67.23
CA LEU A 1128 1.06 -11.92 65.84
C LEU A 1128 -0.30 -11.99 65.15
N ALA A 1129 -1.03 -13.10 65.29
CA ALA A 1129 -2.36 -13.26 64.70
C ALA A 1129 -3.32 -12.17 65.22
N ALA A 1130 -3.36 -11.95 66.54
CA ALA A 1130 -4.22 -10.93 67.15
C ALA A 1130 -3.81 -9.49 66.78
N ALA A 1131 -2.50 -9.20 66.68
CA ALA A 1131 -2.03 -7.89 66.23
C ALA A 1131 -2.38 -7.62 64.76
N MET A 1132 -2.25 -8.64 63.88
CA MET A 1132 -2.64 -8.52 62.47
C MET A 1132 -4.14 -8.30 62.32
N VAL A 1133 -4.97 -9.09 63.02
CA VAL A 1133 -6.43 -8.91 63.02
C VAL A 1133 -6.81 -7.52 63.52
N THR A 1134 -6.19 -7.05 64.61
CA THR A 1134 -6.44 -5.70 65.14
C THR A 1134 -6.11 -4.61 64.11
N ARG A 1135 -4.95 -4.71 63.43
CA ARG A 1135 -4.55 -3.74 62.40
C ARG A 1135 -5.48 -3.77 61.18
N MET A 1136 -5.86 -4.96 60.72
CA MET A 1136 -6.74 -5.11 59.57
C MET A 1136 -8.17 -4.62 59.87
N LEU A 1137 -8.67 -4.81 61.10
CA LEU A 1137 -9.96 -4.27 61.53
C LEU A 1137 -10.00 -2.74 61.50
N TRP A 1138 -8.89 -2.04 61.75
CA TRP A 1138 -8.86 -0.57 61.59
C TRP A 1138 -9.18 -0.12 60.16
N PHE A 1139 -8.89 -0.95 59.16
CA PHE A 1139 -9.22 -0.66 57.77
C PHE A 1139 -10.61 -1.19 57.37
N ILE A 1140 -10.99 -2.38 57.85
CA ILE A 1140 -12.27 -3.02 57.48
C ILE A 1140 -13.47 -2.37 58.19
N ARG A 1141 -13.27 -1.82 59.39
CA ARG A 1141 -14.28 -1.16 60.23
C ARG A 1141 -13.70 0.10 60.86
N SER A 1142 -13.27 1.04 60.02
CA SER A 1142 -12.59 2.26 60.48
C SER A 1142 -13.47 3.11 61.42
N GLU A 1143 -14.80 3.09 61.25
CA GLU A 1143 -15.74 3.78 62.13
C GLU A 1143 -15.82 3.22 63.57
N ALA A 1144 -15.40 1.97 63.79
CA ALA A 1144 -15.47 1.33 65.10
C ALA A 1144 -14.34 1.76 66.04
N PHE A 1145 -13.27 2.38 65.53
CA PHE A 1145 -12.05 2.69 66.29
C PHE A 1145 -11.76 4.20 66.37
N PRO A 1146 -11.23 4.69 67.51
CA PRO A 1146 -10.84 6.08 67.64
C PRO A 1146 -9.52 6.38 66.91
N TRP A 1147 -9.56 7.33 65.97
CA TRP A 1147 -8.36 7.82 65.27
C TRP A 1147 -7.71 9.00 66.00
N GLU A 1148 -8.49 9.79 66.72
CA GLU A 1148 -8.06 10.90 67.58
C GLU A 1148 -8.39 10.62 69.06
N GLU A 1149 -7.84 11.45 69.97
CA GLU A 1149 -8.14 11.31 71.41
C GLU A 1149 -9.64 11.51 71.68
N ASN A 1150 -10.24 10.58 72.42
CA ASN A 1150 -11.65 10.65 72.78
C ASN A 1150 -11.86 10.52 74.29
N ASP A 1151 -12.95 11.12 74.80
CA ASP A 1151 -13.35 11.04 76.21
C ASP A 1151 -13.77 9.62 76.63
N LYS A 1152 -13.89 8.70 75.67
CA LYS A 1152 -14.23 7.30 75.93
C LYS A 1152 -13.08 6.52 76.53
N GLY A 1153 -11.85 7.05 76.61
CA GLY A 1153 -10.69 6.41 77.25
C GLY A 1153 -10.23 5.11 76.58
N VAL A 1154 -10.46 4.99 75.27
CA VAL A 1154 -9.92 3.93 74.41
C VAL A 1154 -8.71 4.50 73.67
N LEU A 1155 -7.61 3.75 73.58
CA LEU A 1155 -6.36 4.27 73.02
C LEU A 1155 -6.47 4.55 71.50
N PRO A 1156 -6.11 5.74 70.98
CA PRO A 1156 -6.21 6.02 69.54
C PRO A 1156 -5.34 5.10 68.67
N VAL A 1157 -5.79 4.80 67.45
CA VAL A 1157 -5.13 3.89 66.49
C VAL A 1157 -3.64 4.21 66.30
N ALA A 1158 -3.27 5.49 66.16
CA ALA A 1158 -1.87 5.90 65.99
C ALA A 1158 -0.98 5.52 67.19
N LYS A 1159 -1.51 5.63 68.41
CA LYS A 1159 -0.80 5.24 69.64
C LYS A 1159 -0.80 3.71 69.82
N MET A 1160 -1.90 3.05 69.45
CA MET A 1160 -1.99 1.58 69.51
C MET A 1160 -1.06 0.90 68.49
N THR A 1161 -0.84 1.50 67.31
CA THR A 1161 0.08 0.99 66.29
C THR A 1161 1.50 0.88 66.84
N ARG A 1162 1.99 1.94 67.52
CA ARG A 1162 3.32 1.96 68.13
C ARG A 1162 3.49 0.94 69.25
N LYS A 1163 2.40 0.51 69.91
CA LYS A 1163 2.44 -0.51 70.96
C LYS A 1163 2.46 -1.93 70.41
N LEU A 1164 1.91 -2.17 69.22
CA LEU A 1164 1.85 -3.50 68.59
C LEU A 1164 3.07 -3.84 67.72
N GLU A 1165 3.93 -2.86 67.44
CA GLU A 1165 5.17 -3.03 66.66
C GLU A 1165 6.30 -3.62 67.50
#